data_AF-A0A8T5HCX5-F1
#
_entry.id   AF-A0A8T5HCX5-F1
#
_cell.length_a   1.000
_cell.length_b   1.000
_cell.length_c   1.000
_cell.angle_alpha   90.00
_cell.angle_beta   90.00
_cell.angle_gamma   90.00
#
_symmetry.space_group_name_H-M   'P 1'
#
loop_
_entity.id
_entity.type
_entity.pdbx_description
1 polymer ?
#
loop_
_entity_poly.entity_id
_entity_poly.type
_entity_poly.pdbx_seq_one_letter_code
_entity_poly.pdbx_strand_id
1 'polypeptide(L)'
;MKKNNSNNELDAFVNLLIPPSLVLLLIVTIIELFYGFSQGMSIFIDFFDLFVIIIFAIDLYFRWFETPHLIPYIKKHYLDIIATIPFNLIFLGLEGLTMIRALRGVRIIARVSRFAKFARYAKFIRLLRFAARAPRFLRFRKHVKKAKIRKVQPHEKQMKGVLSFRVILLITINSIMGTGIWFLTSAGAKHAGPASLISWAILSLISVYIAMCFAELTSMFPKAGGVYEFAKQAYGRFWSFVIGWTTSIAGSVTIAMLLLGALQYLIPIDYSFTYVPVAIFLIVLFSLVALRGMQTSTVVLVTFALITLVAVIAIIIPGFLNFNPENFKPFFVLPSMSILLAIFFIAETFFGWESAIFLSAETKNPTKVMPKALIYGTIVISVLAFLLAFTAMGTIPWADYAESTAPLRDLGAAHFGFVGGLIFTFLIFVSVIGATAGWIVTAPRLLMSLAEDKLFFTQFAKIDPKHKSPYVSIIFQALVVSILVIVGAGSYETLLHILIPLILIVYSAVLLSVIILRFKKPDQPRPYRVIFGKIGPLFTIFFMIFLLVMFIKETHGAMEMLKISISLIVFGIPAYFAIELFYDPKYVHLRRELMAKMHHHYHKKNPMSNRLFDKIIMLVGPFNSKKRLVDFDCRTGVFIKRIVEKGLEYKEISAIDTSKNELNHFKKYLKLMDSKHRKRIKVHYRKSWKLSSKVKKSDVFVSFNTLGYIENLPLFLKHLKQRLNKNAKFCFYIKNHVLNVTPNALITENEKKVKNLFKNAGLKVNYKRKKRMFKEEIFIYGSNN
;
A
#
# COMPACT_ATOMS: atom_id res chain seq x y z
N MET A 1 -51.91 29.85 -23.60
CA MET A 1 -51.37 30.03 -22.22
C MET A 1 -51.54 28.79 -21.30
N LYS A 2 -51.51 27.53 -21.78
CA LYS A 2 -51.67 26.35 -20.88
C LYS A 2 -50.78 25.13 -21.18
N LYS A 3 -49.60 25.30 -21.82
CA LYS A 3 -48.68 24.17 -22.11
C LYS A 3 -47.28 24.27 -21.46
N ASN A 4 -46.98 25.33 -20.71
CA ASN A 4 -45.65 25.57 -20.12
C ASN A 4 -45.53 25.33 -18.61
N ASN A 5 -46.62 25.00 -17.89
CA ASN A 5 -46.55 24.79 -16.44
C ASN A 5 -46.17 23.36 -16.02
N SER A 6 -46.54 22.31 -16.78
CA SER A 6 -46.27 20.93 -16.36
C SER A 6 -44.79 20.52 -16.42
N ASN A 7 -44.03 21.05 -17.39
CA ASN A 7 -42.59 20.81 -17.49
C ASN A 7 -41.79 21.54 -16.41
N ASN A 8 -42.26 22.70 -15.93
CA ASN A 8 -41.61 23.44 -14.85
C ASN A 8 -41.81 22.77 -13.49
N GLU A 9 -42.96 22.15 -13.25
CA GLU A 9 -43.21 21.39 -12.02
C GLU A 9 -42.44 20.07 -11.98
N LEU A 10 -42.33 19.36 -13.11
CA LEU A 10 -41.51 18.15 -13.21
C LEU A 10 -40.00 18.46 -13.09
N ASP A 11 -39.52 19.53 -13.72
CA ASP A 11 -38.13 20.01 -13.59
C ASP A 11 -37.84 20.50 -12.16
N ALA A 12 -38.80 21.13 -11.46
CA ALA A 12 -38.66 21.49 -10.05
C ALA A 12 -38.64 20.26 -9.14
N PHE A 13 -39.51 19.28 -9.39
CA PHE A 13 -39.63 18.04 -8.62
C PHE A 13 -38.37 17.16 -8.75
N VAL A 14 -37.82 17.01 -9.96
CA VAL A 14 -36.57 16.25 -10.21
C VAL A 14 -35.36 16.93 -9.56
N ASN A 15 -35.27 18.26 -9.61
CA ASN A 15 -34.20 19.01 -8.92
C ASN A 15 -34.34 18.97 -7.39
N LEU A 16 -35.55 18.82 -6.86
CA LEU A 16 -35.84 18.70 -5.43
C LEU A 16 -35.51 17.30 -4.89
N LEU A 17 -35.68 16.23 -5.70
CA LEU A 17 -35.55 14.83 -5.26
C LEU A 17 -34.13 14.25 -5.31
N ILE A 18 -33.26 14.74 -6.19
CA ILE A 18 -31.91 14.17 -6.39
C ILE A 18 -30.96 14.42 -5.19
N PRO A 19 -30.91 15.62 -4.58
CA PRO A 19 -30.09 15.84 -3.38
C PRO A 19 -30.59 15.05 -2.15
N PRO A 20 -31.90 15.01 -1.83
CA PRO A 20 -32.44 14.16 -0.76
C PRO A 20 -32.28 12.68 -1.03
N SER A 21 -32.39 12.19 -2.26
CA SER A 21 -32.17 10.77 -2.57
C SER A 21 -30.72 10.34 -2.41
N LEU A 22 -29.74 11.23 -2.67
CA LEU A 22 -28.32 11.00 -2.34
C LEU A 22 -28.08 10.99 -0.82
N VAL A 23 -28.74 11.87 -0.07
CA VAL A 23 -28.69 11.91 1.39
C VAL A 23 -29.39 10.69 2.00
N LEU A 24 -30.52 10.26 1.44
CA LEU A 24 -31.26 9.06 1.81
C LEU A 24 -30.41 7.81 1.51
N LEU A 25 -29.72 7.77 0.36
CA LEU A 25 -28.77 6.70 0.05
C LEU A 25 -27.66 6.63 1.10
N LEU A 26 -27.11 7.79 1.49
CA LEU A 26 -26.08 7.90 2.52
C LEU A 26 -26.60 7.43 3.89
N ILE A 27 -27.82 7.84 4.28
CA ILE A 27 -28.49 7.46 5.53
C ILE A 27 -28.79 5.96 5.56
N VAL A 28 -29.35 5.40 4.48
CA VAL A 28 -29.63 3.95 4.36
C VAL A 28 -28.33 3.14 4.41
N THR A 29 -27.25 3.62 3.78
CA THR A 29 -25.93 2.97 3.84
C THR A 29 -25.32 3.05 5.26
N ILE A 30 -25.56 4.15 5.99
CA ILE A 30 -25.15 4.30 7.40
C ILE A 30 -25.98 3.38 8.31
N ILE A 31 -27.28 3.21 8.05
CA ILE A 31 -28.15 2.29 8.80
C ILE A 31 -27.75 0.83 8.52
N GLU A 32 -27.43 0.46 7.28
CA GLU A 32 -26.82 -0.85 6.95
C GLU A 32 -25.48 -1.05 7.66
N LEU A 33 -24.65 0.00 7.80
CA LEU A 33 -23.39 -0.05 8.56
C LEU A 33 -23.65 -0.42 10.02
N PHE A 34 -24.61 0.26 10.68
CA PHE A 34 -25.00 -0.01 12.08
C PHE A 34 -25.66 -1.37 12.27
N TYR A 35 -26.39 -1.87 11.26
CA TYR A 35 -26.98 -3.22 11.28
C TYR A 35 -25.93 -4.32 11.02
N GLY A 36 -24.95 -4.08 10.14
CA GLY A 36 -23.80 -4.96 9.93
C GLY A 36 -22.93 -5.08 11.19
N PHE A 37 -22.77 -3.98 11.94
CA PHE A 37 -22.12 -3.96 13.26
C PHE A 37 -22.80 -4.89 14.28
N SER A 38 -24.12 -5.09 14.22
CA SER A 38 -24.85 -5.92 15.17
C SER A 38 -24.90 -7.42 14.81
N GLN A 39 -24.54 -7.78 13.57
CA GLN A 39 -24.67 -9.15 13.02
C GLN A 39 -23.32 -9.87 12.81
N GLY A 40 -22.18 -9.24 13.14
CA GLY A 40 -20.86 -9.88 13.04
C GLY A 40 -20.37 -10.20 11.62
N MET A 41 -21.06 -9.73 10.57
CA MET A 41 -20.67 -9.96 9.17
C MET A 41 -19.90 -8.77 8.55
N SER A 42 -18.77 -9.10 7.92
CA SER A 42 -17.96 -8.34 6.96
C SER A 42 -17.82 -6.81 7.12
N ILE A 43 -17.37 -6.37 8.29
CA ILE A 43 -17.00 -4.99 8.65
C ILE A 43 -16.21 -4.25 7.54
N PHE A 44 -15.36 -4.95 6.79
CA PHE A 44 -14.51 -4.35 5.75
C PHE A 44 -15.22 -4.09 4.40
N ILE A 45 -16.18 -4.93 4.02
CA ILE A 45 -16.89 -4.82 2.73
C ILE A 45 -17.84 -3.63 2.76
N ASP A 46 -18.51 -3.42 3.88
CA ASP A 46 -19.48 -2.33 4.04
C ASP A 46 -18.77 -0.96 4.20
N PHE A 47 -17.56 -0.94 4.78
CA PHE A 47 -16.70 0.26 4.80
C PHE A 47 -16.15 0.62 3.40
N PHE A 48 -15.83 -0.39 2.59
CA PHE A 48 -15.39 -0.20 1.20
C PHE A 48 -16.52 0.33 0.32
N ASP A 49 -17.73 -0.26 0.42
CA ASP A 49 -18.91 0.21 -0.31
C ASP A 49 -19.25 1.66 0.08
N LEU A 50 -19.23 2.01 1.37
CA LEU A 50 -19.42 3.38 1.85
C LEU A 50 -18.37 4.34 1.27
N PHE A 51 -17.08 3.98 1.28
CA PHE A 51 -16.01 4.82 0.78
C PHE A 51 -16.09 5.04 -0.74
N VAL A 52 -16.40 4.00 -1.51
CA VAL A 52 -16.57 4.08 -2.96
C VAL A 52 -17.81 4.91 -3.32
N ILE A 53 -18.93 4.73 -2.61
CA ILE A 53 -20.15 5.52 -2.80
C ILE A 53 -19.90 6.99 -2.48
N ILE A 54 -19.19 7.31 -1.39
CA ILE A 54 -18.84 8.69 -1.03
C ILE A 54 -17.99 9.35 -2.12
N ILE A 55 -16.94 8.68 -2.60
CA ILE A 55 -16.08 9.22 -3.68
C ILE A 55 -16.88 9.42 -4.96
N PHE A 56 -17.75 8.48 -5.32
CA PHE A 56 -18.53 8.55 -6.55
C PHE A 56 -19.64 9.61 -6.46
N ALA A 57 -20.30 9.74 -5.31
CA ALA A 57 -21.28 10.79 -5.05
C ALA A 57 -20.63 12.19 -5.13
N ILE A 58 -19.40 12.33 -4.62
CA ILE A 58 -18.62 13.57 -4.76
C ILE A 58 -18.28 13.84 -6.23
N ASP A 59 -17.77 12.86 -7.00
CA ASP A 59 -17.45 13.06 -8.44
C ASP A 59 -18.69 13.39 -9.28
N LEU A 60 -19.81 12.71 -9.03
CA LEU A 60 -21.08 12.93 -9.74
C LEU A 60 -21.67 14.31 -9.43
N TYR A 61 -21.63 14.72 -8.15
CA TYR A 61 -22.09 16.04 -7.71
C TYR A 61 -21.31 17.19 -8.38
N PHE A 62 -20.02 17.02 -8.67
CA PHE A 62 -19.23 18.06 -9.33
C PHE A 62 -19.34 18.04 -10.85
N ARG A 63 -19.46 16.87 -11.49
CA ARG A 63 -19.74 16.78 -12.94
C ARG A 63 -21.10 17.37 -13.32
N TRP A 64 -22.05 17.33 -12.40
CA TRP A 64 -23.34 18.03 -12.49
C TRP A 64 -23.17 19.54 -12.75
N PHE A 65 -22.18 20.18 -12.13
CA PHE A 65 -21.95 21.63 -12.26
C PHE A 65 -20.94 22.01 -13.36
N GLU A 66 -20.10 21.10 -13.84
CA GLU A 66 -19.01 21.41 -14.77
C GLU A 66 -19.31 21.15 -16.25
N THR A 67 -20.30 20.32 -16.61
CA THR A 67 -20.54 19.94 -18.00
C THR A 67 -21.82 20.57 -18.58
N PRO A 68 -21.72 21.63 -19.41
CA PRO A 68 -22.90 22.29 -19.99
C PRO A 68 -23.73 21.38 -20.93
N HIS A 69 -23.17 20.25 -21.39
CA HIS A 69 -23.86 19.27 -22.24
C HIS A 69 -24.40 18.04 -21.48
N LEU A 70 -24.15 17.92 -20.17
CA LEU A 70 -24.65 16.79 -19.38
C LEU A 70 -26.17 16.92 -19.16
N ILE A 71 -26.67 18.14 -18.96
CA ILE A 71 -28.11 18.38 -18.76
C ILE A 71 -28.92 17.99 -20.01
N PRO A 72 -28.57 18.42 -21.25
CA PRO A 72 -29.25 17.94 -22.46
C PRO A 72 -29.13 16.43 -22.69
N TYR A 73 -27.96 15.84 -22.40
CA TYR A 73 -27.71 14.40 -22.55
C TYR A 73 -28.55 13.57 -21.57
N ILE A 74 -28.60 13.98 -20.31
CA ILE A 74 -29.45 13.36 -19.30
C ILE A 74 -30.92 13.60 -19.65
N LYS A 75 -31.34 14.79 -20.08
CA LYS A 75 -32.71 15.05 -20.55
C LYS A 75 -33.14 14.16 -21.71
N LYS A 76 -32.22 13.84 -22.63
CA LYS A 76 -32.48 12.95 -23.79
C LYS A 76 -32.49 11.46 -23.42
N HIS A 77 -31.78 11.07 -22.37
CA HIS A 77 -31.62 9.67 -21.94
C HIS A 77 -32.11 9.43 -20.51
N TYR A 78 -32.99 10.26 -19.96
CA TYR A 78 -33.31 10.20 -18.53
C TYR A 78 -34.02 8.90 -18.16
N LEU A 79 -34.80 8.32 -19.09
CA LEU A 79 -35.42 7.00 -18.95
C LEU A 79 -34.39 5.86 -19.01
N ASP A 80 -33.37 5.93 -19.87
CA ASP A 80 -32.24 4.99 -19.90
C ASP A 80 -31.36 5.12 -18.64
N ILE A 81 -31.26 6.34 -18.11
CA ILE A 81 -30.54 6.66 -16.89
C ILE A 81 -31.32 6.18 -15.68
N ILE A 82 -32.64 6.35 -15.63
CA ILE A 82 -33.53 5.79 -14.61
C ILE A 82 -33.57 4.26 -14.70
N ALA A 83 -33.51 3.68 -15.91
CA ALA A 83 -33.35 2.24 -16.11
C ALA A 83 -31.95 1.73 -15.70
N THR A 84 -30.96 2.63 -15.54
CA THR A 84 -29.62 2.32 -15.02
C THR A 84 -29.37 2.81 -13.58
N ILE A 85 -30.27 3.61 -13.00
CA ILE A 85 -30.46 3.72 -11.54
C ILE A 85 -30.72 2.29 -11.10
N PRO A 86 -29.94 1.77 -10.15
CA PRO A 86 -29.84 0.34 -10.00
C PRO A 86 -31.23 -0.25 -9.72
N PHE A 87 -31.53 -1.34 -10.42
CA PHE A 87 -32.45 -2.43 -10.09
C PHE A 87 -32.58 -2.74 -8.57
N ASN A 88 -31.65 -2.24 -7.75
CA ASN A 88 -31.70 -2.16 -6.29
C ASN A 88 -32.93 -1.43 -5.73
N LEU A 89 -33.47 -0.36 -6.36
CA LEU A 89 -34.65 0.36 -5.81
C LEU A 89 -35.93 -0.49 -5.88
N ILE A 90 -36.07 -1.28 -6.94
CA ILE A 90 -37.20 -2.20 -7.14
C ILE A 90 -37.08 -3.41 -6.19
N PHE A 91 -35.87 -3.89 -5.92
CA PHE A 91 -35.63 -4.99 -4.98
C PHE A 91 -35.58 -4.58 -3.49
N LEU A 92 -35.12 -3.36 -3.15
CA LEU A 92 -35.28 -2.80 -1.80
C LEU A 92 -36.75 -2.54 -1.47
N GLY A 93 -37.56 -2.18 -2.47
CA GLY A 93 -39.01 -2.13 -2.33
C GLY A 93 -39.58 -3.52 -1.99
N LEU A 94 -39.05 -4.58 -2.61
CA LEU A 94 -39.46 -5.97 -2.35
C LEU A 94 -38.95 -6.53 -1.01
N GLU A 95 -37.72 -6.20 -0.58
CA GLU A 95 -37.16 -6.57 0.74
C GLU A 95 -37.79 -5.74 1.88
N GLY A 96 -38.06 -4.45 1.66
CA GLY A 96 -38.85 -3.62 2.57
C GLY A 96 -40.31 -4.10 2.67
N LEU A 97 -40.89 -4.59 1.57
CA LEU A 97 -42.19 -5.27 1.58
C LEU A 97 -42.15 -6.59 2.37
N THR A 98 -41.04 -7.33 2.36
CA THR A 98 -40.88 -8.49 3.25
C THR A 98 -40.77 -8.10 4.73
N MET A 99 -40.18 -6.95 5.04
CA MET A 99 -40.11 -6.41 6.41
C MET A 99 -41.51 -5.99 6.92
N ILE A 100 -42.30 -5.31 6.08
CA ILE A 100 -43.69 -4.93 6.38
C ILE A 100 -44.60 -6.17 6.49
N ARG A 101 -44.33 -7.24 5.72
CA ARG A 101 -45.09 -8.51 5.78
C ARG A 101 -44.65 -9.44 6.91
N ALA A 102 -43.38 -9.40 7.33
CA ALA A 102 -42.88 -10.10 8.51
C ALA A 102 -43.45 -9.49 9.80
N LEU A 103 -43.63 -8.17 9.84
CA LEU A 103 -44.36 -7.47 10.90
C LEU A 103 -45.89 -7.76 10.89
N ARG A 104 -46.43 -8.34 9.81
CA ARG A 104 -47.87 -8.69 9.65
C ARG A 104 -48.15 -10.20 9.65
N GLY A 105 -47.19 -11.05 10.01
CA GLY A 105 -47.45 -12.48 10.29
C GLY A 105 -47.95 -13.32 9.11
N VAL A 106 -47.53 -13.04 7.86
CA VAL A 106 -47.97 -13.82 6.69
C VAL A 106 -46.97 -14.95 6.36
N ARG A 107 -47.43 -16.21 6.47
CA ARG A 107 -46.69 -17.45 6.16
C ARG A 107 -46.44 -17.64 4.65
N ILE A 108 -45.40 -17.00 4.08
CA ILE A 108 -44.85 -17.38 2.77
C ILE A 108 -43.32 -17.36 2.82
N ILE A 109 -42.72 -18.27 3.58
CA ILE A 109 -41.26 -18.30 3.83
C ILE A 109 -40.49 -19.09 2.74
N ALA A 110 -41.15 -19.94 1.95
CA ALA A 110 -40.46 -20.84 1.03
C ALA A 110 -40.04 -20.24 -0.34
N ARG A 111 -40.63 -19.11 -0.79
CA ARG A 111 -40.30 -18.51 -2.11
C ARG A 111 -39.20 -17.44 -2.07
N VAL A 112 -38.92 -16.82 -0.92
CA VAL A 112 -38.00 -15.67 -0.80
C VAL A 112 -36.53 -16.11 -0.66
N SER A 113 -36.25 -17.31 -0.15
CA SER A 113 -34.87 -17.85 -0.03
C SER A 113 -34.14 -18.01 -1.37
N ARG A 114 -34.89 -18.15 -2.49
CA ARG A 114 -34.33 -18.16 -3.85
C ARG A 114 -33.84 -16.78 -4.32
N PHE A 115 -34.39 -15.68 -3.80
CA PHE A 115 -33.98 -14.32 -4.16
C PHE A 115 -32.79 -13.79 -3.36
N ALA A 116 -32.61 -14.25 -2.11
CA ALA A 116 -31.41 -13.93 -1.31
C ALA A 116 -30.10 -14.48 -1.92
N LYS A 117 -30.18 -15.57 -2.70
CA LYS A 117 -29.06 -16.05 -3.52
C LYS A 117 -28.69 -15.04 -4.61
N PHE A 118 -29.65 -14.33 -5.20
CA PHE A 118 -29.42 -13.33 -6.25
C PHE A 118 -28.83 -12.01 -5.73
N ALA A 119 -29.14 -11.60 -4.50
CA ALA A 119 -28.53 -10.44 -3.85
C ALA A 119 -27.00 -10.58 -3.66
N ARG A 120 -26.52 -11.81 -3.41
CA ARG A 120 -25.09 -12.16 -3.37
C ARG A 120 -24.39 -11.97 -4.73
N TYR A 121 -25.06 -12.35 -5.82
CA TYR A 121 -24.55 -12.10 -7.17
C TYR A 121 -24.58 -10.61 -7.54
N ALA A 122 -25.54 -9.83 -7.02
CA ALA A 122 -25.62 -8.40 -7.26
C ALA A 122 -24.40 -7.63 -6.70
N LYS A 123 -23.89 -7.98 -5.50
CA LYS A 123 -22.65 -7.40 -4.94
C LYS A 123 -21.42 -7.73 -5.80
N PHE A 124 -21.28 -8.97 -6.27
CA PHE A 124 -20.18 -9.39 -7.15
C PHE A 124 -20.25 -8.73 -8.55
N ILE A 125 -21.45 -8.61 -9.11
CA ILE A 125 -21.71 -7.94 -10.38
C ILE A 125 -21.43 -6.43 -10.28
N ARG A 126 -21.65 -5.77 -9.13
CA ARG A 126 -21.23 -4.37 -8.89
C ARG A 126 -19.71 -4.22 -8.98
N LEU A 127 -18.97 -5.14 -8.37
CA LEU A 127 -17.50 -5.15 -8.37
C LEU A 127 -16.94 -5.39 -9.79
N LEU A 128 -17.53 -6.34 -10.53
CA LEU A 128 -17.18 -6.59 -11.93
C LEU A 128 -17.54 -5.42 -12.86
N ARG A 129 -18.68 -4.74 -12.64
CA ARG A 129 -19.05 -3.53 -13.42
C ARG A 129 -18.12 -2.35 -13.10
N PHE A 130 -17.63 -2.22 -11.87
CA PHE A 130 -16.60 -1.23 -11.51
C PHE A 130 -15.26 -1.55 -12.19
N ALA A 131 -14.80 -2.80 -12.12
CA ALA A 131 -13.61 -3.28 -12.81
C ALA A 131 -13.72 -3.11 -14.34
N ALA A 132 -14.91 -3.33 -14.92
CA ALA A 132 -15.17 -3.13 -16.35
C ALA A 132 -15.28 -1.65 -16.77
N ARG A 133 -15.58 -0.74 -15.83
CA ARG A 133 -15.64 0.72 -16.06
C ARG A 133 -14.33 1.44 -15.74
N ALA A 134 -13.44 0.87 -14.93
CA ALA A 134 -12.08 1.37 -14.69
C ALA A 134 -11.27 1.59 -15.99
N PRO A 135 -11.39 0.75 -17.05
CA PRO A 135 -10.83 1.02 -18.38
C PRO A 135 -11.31 2.33 -19.02
N ARG A 136 -12.54 2.80 -18.76
CA ARG A 136 -13.02 4.09 -19.27
C ARG A 136 -12.39 5.28 -18.53
N PHE A 137 -12.13 5.15 -17.22
CA PHE A 137 -11.27 6.06 -16.46
C PHE A 137 -9.81 6.03 -16.96
N LEU A 138 -9.33 4.86 -17.38
CA LEU A 138 -8.00 4.68 -18.00
C LEU A 138 -7.96 5.08 -19.48
N ARG A 139 -9.06 5.23 -20.21
CA ARG A 139 -9.07 5.76 -21.59
C ARG A 139 -8.82 7.27 -21.64
N PHE A 140 -9.13 8.00 -20.57
CA PHE A 140 -8.65 9.38 -20.36
C PHE A 140 -7.12 9.48 -20.19
N ARG A 141 -6.42 8.34 -20.10
CA ARG A 141 -4.96 8.24 -19.94
C ARG A 141 -4.17 8.38 -21.24
N LYS A 142 -4.82 8.50 -22.42
CA LYS A 142 -4.12 8.84 -23.68
C LYS A 142 -3.31 10.15 -23.56
N HIS A 143 -3.62 10.99 -22.58
CA HIS A 143 -2.94 12.27 -22.32
C HIS A 143 -2.06 12.31 -21.04
N VAL A 144 -1.95 11.20 -20.31
CA VAL A 144 -1.03 11.13 -19.16
C VAL A 144 0.32 10.70 -19.71
N LYS A 145 1.26 11.65 -19.86
CA LYS A 145 2.67 11.34 -20.13
C LYS A 145 3.08 10.23 -19.17
N LYS A 146 3.53 9.08 -19.70
CA LYS A 146 4.07 7.97 -18.90
C LYS A 146 5.03 8.60 -17.89
N ALA A 147 4.71 8.53 -16.60
CA ALA A 147 5.60 9.03 -15.56
C ALA A 147 6.98 8.43 -15.80
N LYS A 148 8.01 9.28 -15.98
CA LYS A 148 9.37 8.79 -16.24
C LYS A 148 9.77 7.87 -15.10
N ILE A 149 9.91 6.58 -15.40
CA ILE A 149 10.42 5.59 -14.45
C ILE A 149 11.82 6.06 -14.05
N ARG A 150 12.04 6.31 -12.76
CA ARG A 150 13.37 6.69 -12.26
C ARG A 150 14.32 5.51 -12.45
N LYS A 151 15.44 5.76 -13.14
CA LYS A 151 16.48 4.74 -13.35
C LYS A 151 17.18 4.37 -12.04
N VAL A 152 17.46 5.36 -11.18
CA VAL A 152 18.15 5.22 -9.88
C VAL A 152 17.27 5.81 -8.78
N GLN A 153 17.06 5.06 -7.69
CA GLN A 153 16.31 5.53 -6.52
C GLN A 153 17.23 6.32 -5.56
N PRO A 154 16.75 7.39 -4.88
CA PRO A 154 17.59 8.20 -3.99
C PRO A 154 18.28 7.43 -2.86
N HIS A 155 17.62 6.41 -2.30
CA HIS A 155 18.19 5.55 -1.26
C HIS A 155 19.38 4.72 -1.74
N GLU A 156 19.44 4.34 -3.03
CA GLU A 156 20.53 3.52 -3.61
C GLU A 156 21.89 4.23 -3.49
N LYS A 157 21.91 5.57 -3.41
CA LYS A 157 23.16 6.32 -3.18
C LYS A 157 23.60 6.34 -1.72
N GLN A 158 22.71 6.03 -0.80
CA GLN A 158 22.94 6.12 0.65
C GLN A 158 23.19 4.73 1.28
N MET A 159 22.60 3.70 0.69
CA MET A 159 22.79 2.30 1.08
C MET A 159 23.98 1.74 0.30
N LYS A 160 25.14 1.64 0.97
CA LYS A 160 26.31 0.96 0.39
C LYS A 160 26.05 -0.55 0.42
N GLY A 161 26.60 -1.30 -0.54
CA GLY A 161 26.55 -2.77 -0.52
C GLY A 161 27.27 -3.32 0.72
N VAL A 162 26.52 -3.59 1.80
CA VAL A 162 27.05 -4.11 3.07
C VAL A 162 26.98 -5.64 3.06
N LEU A 163 25.97 -6.21 2.42
CA LEU A 163 25.69 -7.65 2.48
C LEU A 163 26.56 -8.42 1.47
N SER A 164 27.30 -9.40 1.96
CA SER A 164 28.06 -10.34 1.15
C SER A 164 27.18 -11.47 0.63
N PHE A 165 27.69 -12.26 -0.33
CA PHE A 165 26.99 -13.44 -0.84
C PHE A 165 26.59 -14.43 0.28
N ARG A 166 27.50 -14.74 1.21
CA ARG A 166 27.24 -15.68 2.31
C ARG A 166 26.11 -15.18 3.22
N VAL A 167 26.13 -13.89 3.53
CA VAL A 167 25.10 -13.26 4.36
C VAL A 167 23.73 -13.32 3.69
N ILE A 168 23.63 -12.90 2.43
CA ILE A 168 22.33 -12.90 1.75
C ILE A 168 21.81 -14.33 1.50
N LEU A 169 22.70 -15.31 1.28
CA LEU A 169 22.35 -16.72 1.17
C LEU A 169 21.71 -17.22 2.47
N LEU A 170 22.35 -16.99 3.62
CA LEU A 170 21.82 -17.38 4.93
C LEU A 170 20.49 -16.69 5.26
N ILE A 171 20.38 -15.38 4.97
CA ILE A 171 19.13 -14.65 5.15
C ILE A 171 18.02 -15.22 4.24
N THR A 172 18.36 -15.59 3.00
CA THR A 172 17.40 -16.20 2.06
C THR A 172 16.92 -17.56 2.58
N ILE A 173 17.85 -18.40 3.06
CA ILE A 173 17.53 -19.71 3.65
C ILE A 173 16.54 -19.52 4.81
N ASN A 174 16.89 -18.69 5.77
CA ASN A 174 16.09 -18.46 6.97
C ASN A 174 14.73 -17.78 6.69
N SER A 175 14.64 -16.95 5.66
CA SER A 175 13.39 -16.22 5.39
C SER A 175 12.38 -17.03 4.58
N ILE A 176 12.85 -18.04 3.82
CA ILE A 176 11.98 -19.00 3.14
C ILE A 176 11.63 -20.17 4.07
N MET A 177 12.56 -20.59 4.95
CA MET A 177 12.28 -21.56 6.02
C MET A 177 11.43 -20.91 7.13
N GLY A 178 10.18 -20.60 6.80
CA GLY A 178 9.14 -20.14 7.72
C GLY A 178 8.55 -21.29 8.54
N THR A 179 7.25 -21.26 8.78
CA THR A 179 6.53 -22.33 9.48
C THR A 179 6.49 -23.62 8.66
N GLY A 180 6.41 -23.57 7.33
CA GLY A 180 6.11 -24.75 6.52
C GLY A 180 6.98 -25.98 6.76
N ILE A 181 8.31 -25.84 6.83
CA ILE A 181 9.22 -26.98 7.06
C ILE A 181 9.03 -27.65 8.42
N TRP A 182 8.52 -26.92 9.41
CA TRP A 182 8.35 -27.39 10.79
C TRP A 182 6.96 -27.97 11.08
N PHE A 183 5.97 -27.73 10.22
CA PHE A 183 4.59 -28.17 10.42
C PHE A 183 4.07 -29.05 9.28
N LEU A 184 4.48 -28.80 8.04
CA LEU A 184 3.79 -29.36 6.87
C LEU A 184 4.35 -30.71 6.42
N THR A 185 5.43 -31.21 7.04
CA THR A 185 5.93 -32.56 6.76
C THR A 185 4.94 -33.63 7.20
N SER A 186 4.26 -33.47 8.34
CA SER A 186 3.16 -34.36 8.75
C SER A 186 1.94 -34.20 7.84
N ALA A 187 1.62 -32.97 7.42
CA ALA A 187 0.53 -32.73 6.46
C ALA A 187 0.79 -33.45 5.11
N GLY A 188 2.03 -33.46 4.63
CA GLY A 188 2.42 -34.24 3.47
C GLY A 188 2.13 -35.73 3.65
N ALA A 189 2.59 -36.30 4.77
CA ALA A 189 2.33 -37.70 5.13
C ALA A 189 0.82 -37.99 5.27
N LYS A 190 0.04 -37.06 5.84
CA LYS A 190 -1.42 -37.21 5.99
C LYS A 190 -2.14 -37.33 4.66
N HIS A 191 -1.74 -36.55 3.66
CA HIS A 191 -2.46 -36.48 2.39
C HIS A 191 -1.94 -37.44 1.32
N ALA A 192 -0.71 -37.94 1.42
CA ALA A 192 -0.15 -38.85 0.41
C ALA A 192 0.64 -40.04 1.00
N GLY A 193 0.67 -40.21 2.33
CA GLY A 193 1.48 -41.23 2.98
C GLY A 193 2.97 -41.11 2.64
N PRO A 194 3.68 -42.24 2.54
CA PRO A 194 5.07 -42.25 2.09
C PRO A 194 5.27 -41.69 0.67
N ALA A 195 4.25 -41.81 -0.20
CA ALA A 195 4.27 -41.24 -1.55
C ALA A 195 4.32 -39.70 -1.56
N SER A 196 4.10 -39.02 -0.42
CA SER A 196 4.31 -37.58 -0.27
C SER A 196 5.73 -37.11 -0.58
N LEU A 197 6.73 -38.01 -0.56
CA LEU A 197 8.09 -37.70 -1.04
C LEU A 197 8.12 -37.28 -2.50
N ILE A 198 7.25 -37.85 -3.33
CA ILE A 198 7.09 -37.43 -4.73
C ILE A 198 6.56 -35.99 -4.75
N SER A 199 5.60 -35.64 -3.88
CA SER A 199 5.10 -34.27 -3.73
C SER A 199 6.21 -33.30 -3.35
N TRP A 200 7.06 -33.65 -2.38
CA TRP A 200 8.21 -32.85 -1.95
C TRP A 200 9.22 -32.65 -3.09
N ALA A 201 9.51 -33.69 -3.87
CA ALA A 201 10.41 -33.60 -5.01
C ALA A 201 9.84 -32.71 -6.13
N ILE A 202 8.58 -32.91 -6.52
CA ILE A 202 7.91 -32.10 -7.55
C ILE A 202 7.85 -30.64 -7.12
N LEU A 203 7.39 -30.36 -5.90
CA LEU A 203 7.31 -28.99 -5.38
C LEU A 203 8.69 -28.33 -5.33
N SER A 204 9.72 -29.06 -4.90
CA SER A 204 11.10 -28.56 -4.87
C SER A 204 11.59 -28.14 -6.25
N LEU A 205 11.35 -28.95 -7.29
CA LEU A 205 11.73 -28.60 -8.67
C LEU A 205 11.01 -27.34 -9.16
N ILE A 206 9.70 -27.24 -8.88
CA ILE A 206 8.89 -26.06 -9.24
C ILE A 206 9.39 -24.82 -8.49
N SER A 207 9.70 -24.94 -7.20
CA SER A 207 10.20 -23.85 -6.35
C SER A 207 11.56 -23.34 -6.80
N VAL A 208 12.48 -24.24 -7.17
CA VAL A 208 13.77 -23.84 -7.78
C VAL A 208 13.52 -23.07 -9.08
N TYR A 209 12.58 -23.52 -9.92
CA TYR A 209 12.24 -22.80 -11.15
C TYR A 209 11.65 -21.40 -10.89
N ILE A 210 10.79 -21.26 -9.87
CA ILE A 210 10.30 -19.94 -9.41
C ILE A 210 11.48 -19.06 -8.98
N ALA A 211 12.40 -19.59 -8.17
CA ALA A 211 13.59 -18.88 -7.72
C ALA A 211 14.46 -18.41 -8.90
N MET A 212 14.59 -19.22 -9.96
CA MET A 212 15.28 -18.81 -11.20
C MET A 212 14.56 -17.63 -11.89
N CYS A 213 13.23 -17.61 -11.91
CA CYS A 213 12.47 -16.48 -12.45
C CYS A 213 12.71 -15.19 -11.64
N PHE A 214 12.70 -15.28 -10.31
CA PHE A 214 13.07 -14.18 -9.41
C PHE A 214 14.53 -13.74 -9.63
N ALA A 215 15.44 -14.69 -9.82
CA ALA A 215 16.86 -14.45 -10.07
C ALA A 215 17.09 -13.64 -11.36
N GLU A 216 16.38 -13.95 -12.46
CA GLU A 216 16.46 -13.16 -13.69
C GLU A 216 16.02 -11.71 -13.44
N LEU A 217 14.84 -11.51 -12.85
CA LEU A 217 14.28 -10.18 -12.62
C LEU A 217 15.15 -9.35 -11.66
N THR A 218 15.66 -9.96 -10.60
CA THR A 218 16.54 -9.31 -9.64
C THR A 218 17.89 -8.96 -10.25
N SER A 219 18.43 -9.81 -11.15
CA SER A 219 19.67 -9.51 -11.88
C SER A 219 19.53 -8.29 -12.80
N MET A 220 18.34 -8.12 -13.40
CA MET A 220 18.02 -7.01 -14.29
C MET A 220 17.70 -5.71 -13.52
N PHE A 221 17.04 -5.84 -12.38
CA PHE A 221 16.53 -4.71 -11.58
C PHE A 221 16.84 -4.89 -10.09
N PRO A 222 18.11 -4.82 -9.67
CA PRO A 222 18.53 -5.05 -8.28
C PRO A 222 18.20 -3.86 -7.37
N LYS A 223 16.92 -3.64 -7.08
CA LYS A 223 16.44 -2.51 -6.29
C LYS A 223 15.64 -2.98 -5.08
N ALA A 224 15.65 -2.18 -4.02
CA ALA A 224 14.97 -2.48 -2.75
C ALA A 224 13.44 -2.69 -2.88
N GLY A 225 12.83 -2.17 -3.96
CA GLY A 225 11.41 -2.36 -4.25
C GLY A 225 11.02 -3.79 -4.66
N GLY A 226 11.97 -4.66 -5.01
CA GLY A 226 11.71 -6.07 -5.34
C GLY A 226 10.56 -6.26 -6.33
N VAL A 227 9.52 -7.00 -5.92
CA VAL A 227 8.31 -7.30 -6.69
C VAL A 227 7.67 -6.05 -7.31
N TYR A 228 7.59 -4.95 -6.56
CA TYR A 228 7.05 -3.68 -7.05
C TYR A 228 7.87 -3.13 -8.23
N GLU A 229 9.20 -3.23 -8.16
CA GLU A 229 10.06 -2.76 -9.25
C GLU A 229 9.85 -3.61 -10.50
N PHE A 230 9.76 -4.94 -10.36
CA PHE A 230 9.51 -5.84 -11.50
C PHE A 230 8.19 -5.49 -12.18
N ALA A 231 7.14 -5.33 -11.38
CA ALA A 231 5.82 -4.92 -11.85
C ALA A 231 5.82 -3.53 -12.52
N LYS A 232 6.61 -2.59 -12.02
CA LYS A 232 6.76 -1.25 -12.63
C LYS A 232 7.37 -1.34 -14.02
N GLN A 233 8.35 -2.20 -14.22
CA GLN A 233 9.00 -2.39 -15.51
C GLN A 233 8.07 -3.12 -16.50
N ALA A 234 7.35 -4.14 -16.04
CA ALA A 234 6.44 -4.94 -16.85
C ALA A 234 5.10 -4.22 -17.14
N TYR A 235 4.34 -3.85 -16.11
CA TYR A 235 2.95 -3.39 -16.21
C TYR A 235 2.77 -1.86 -16.14
N GLY A 236 3.77 -1.15 -15.60
CA GLY A 236 3.71 0.30 -15.39
C GLY A 236 3.05 0.73 -14.07
N ARG A 237 2.87 2.05 -13.90
CA ARG A 237 2.64 2.71 -12.60
C ARG A 237 1.46 2.18 -11.78
N PHE A 238 0.29 1.98 -12.40
CA PHE A 238 -0.92 1.55 -11.69
C PHE A 238 -0.79 0.12 -11.15
N TRP A 239 -0.52 -0.83 -12.05
CA TRP A 239 -0.38 -2.24 -11.67
C TRP A 239 0.82 -2.48 -10.76
N SER A 240 1.90 -1.70 -10.90
CA SER A 240 2.99 -1.74 -9.93
C SER A 240 2.56 -1.31 -8.53
N PHE A 241 1.69 -0.29 -8.41
CA PHE A 241 1.13 0.06 -7.12
C PHE A 241 0.30 -1.08 -6.55
N VAL A 242 -0.62 -1.66 -7.33
CA VAL A 242 -1.50 -2.75 -6.85
C VAL A 242 -0.67 -3.92 -6.37
N ILE A 243 0.33 -4.35 -7.15
CA ILE A 243 1.22 -5.46 -6.77
C ILE A 243 2.05 -5.10 -5.54
N GLY A 244 2.62 -3.89 -5.46
CA GLY A 244 3.37 -3.43 -4.29
C GLY A 244 2.49 -3.30 -3.04
N TRP A 245 1.25 -2.86 -3.18
CA TRP A 245 0.25 -2.78 -2.11
C TRP A 245 -0.08 -4.18 -1.59
N THR A 246 -0.42 -5.11 -2.49
CA THR A 246 -0.70 -6.51 -2.14
C THR A 246 0.50 -7.16 -1.46
N THR A 247 1.72 -6.94 -1.98
CA THR A 247 2.95 -7.48 -1.38
C THR A 247 3.20 -6.91 0.01
N SER A 248 2.89 -5.63 0.25
CA SER A 248 3.01 -5.02 1.57
C SER A 248 2.02 -5.59 2.58
N ILE A 249 0.80 -5.89 2.14
CA ILE A 249 -0.20 -6.57 2.98
C ILE A 249 0.23 -8.01 3.25
N ALA A 250 0.60 -8.75 2.20
CA ALA A 250 1.08 -10.14 2.32
C ALA A 250 2.24 -10.23 3.31
N GLY A 251 3.27 -9.37 3.17
CA GLY A 251 4.39 -9.36 4.11
C GLY A 251 3.99 -9.01 5.56
N SER A 252 2.95 -8.19 5.76
CA SER A 252 2.43 -7.89 7.11
C SER A 252 1.66 -9.07 7.70
N VAL A 253 0.87 -9.76 6.87
CA VAL A 253 0.16 -11.01 7.24
C VAL A 253 1.17 -12.11 7.55
N THR A 254 2.23 -12.27 6.74
CA THR A 254 3.32 -13.24 6.98
C THR A 254 3.99 -13.02 8.32
N ILE A 255 4.34 -11.78 8.68
CA ILE A 255 4.95 -11.48 9.99
C ILE A 255 4.03 -11.88 11.13
N ALA A 256 2.75 -11.52 11.06
CA ALA A 256 1.78 -11.87 12.10
C ALA A 256 1.58 -13.39 12.19
N MET A 257 1.48 -14.07 11.04
CA MET A 257 1.31 -15.52 10.93
C MET A 257 2.50 -16.27 11.54
N LEU A 258 3.73 -15.98 11.10
CA LEU A 258 4.93 -16.65 11.60
C LEU A 258 5.07 -16.50 13.12
N LEU A 259 4.80 -15.31 13.64
CA LEU A 259 4.91 -15.02 15.06
C LEU A 259 3.90 -15.81 15.90
N LEU A 260 2.66 -15.90 15.44
CA LEU A 260 1.62 -16.69 16.11
C LEU A 260 1.89 -18.19 15.97
N GLY A 261 2.37 -18.65 14.80
CA GLY A 261 2.78 -20.03 14.60
C GLY A 261 3.94 -20.43 15.52
N ALA A 262 4.93 -19.55 15.73
CA ALA A 262 5.99 -19.77 16.70
C ALA A 262 5.44 -19.94 18.12
N LEU A 263 4.58 -19.01 18.55
CA LEU A 263 4.01 -19.03 19.90
C LEU A 263 3.13 -20.26 20.15
N GLN A 264 2.31 -20.66 19.17
CA GLN A 264 1.49 -21.86 19.23
C GLN A 264 2.33 -23.14 19.34
N TYR A 265 3.53 -23.17 18.73
CA TYR A 265 4.44 -24.30 18.86
C TYR A 265 5.03 -24.42 20.27
N LEU A 266 5.35 -23.28 20.89
CA LEU A 266 5.95 -23.23 22.23
C LEU A 266 4.93 -23.53 23.32
N ILE A 267 3.72 -22.99 23.17
CA ILE A 267 2.66 -23.05 24.16
C ILE A 267 1.38 -23.41 23.39
N PRO A 268 0.96 -24.69 23.35
CA PRO A 268 -0.29 -25.09 22.71
C PRO A 268 -1.47 -24.78 23.65
N ILE A 269 -1.85 -23.50 23.77
CA ILE A 269 -3.01 -23.03 24.53
C ILE A 269 -4.17 -22.69 23.57
N ASP A 270 -5.39 -23.09 23.95
CA ASP A 270 -6.64 -22.82 23.21
C ASP A 270 -7.04 -21.33 23.18
N TYR A 271 -6.49 -20.52 24.08
CA TYR A 271 -6.78 -19.08 24.19
C TYR A 271 -5.84 -18.21 23.34
N SER A 272 -6.23 -18.00 22.09
CA SER A 272 -5.50 -17.23 21.09
C SER A 272 -5.18 -15.76 21.49
N PHE A 273 -5.94 -15.17 22.41
CA PHE A 273 -5.68 -13.81 22.93
C PHE A 273 -4.43 -13.71 23.81
N THR A 274 -3.98 -14.80 24.43
CA THR A 274 -2.80 -14.80 25.32
C THR A 274 -1.49 -14.56 24.56
N TYR A 275 -1.45 -14.91 23.27
CA TYR A 275 -0.29 -14.69 22.42
C TYR A 275 -0.10 -13.22 22.02
N VAL A 276 -1.18 -12.43 22.01
CA VAL A 276 -1.19 -11.06 21.47
C VAL A 276 -0.17 -10.14 22.16
N PRO A 277 -0.05 -10.08 23.50
CA PRO A 277 0.94 -9.23 24.16
C PRO A 277 2.38 -9.64 23.85
N VAL A 278 2.67 -10.95 23.86
CA VAL A 278 4.00 -11.49 23.56
C VAL A 278 4.38 -11.21 22.11
N ALA A 279 3.44 -11.39 21.19
CA ALA A 279 3.58 -11.05 19.80
C ALA A 279 3.93 -9.56 19.61
N ILE A 280 3.16 -8.65 20.21
CA ILE A 280 3.43 -7.21 20.12
C ILE A 280 4.80 -6.86 20.69
N PHE A 281 5.20 -7.47 21.83
CA PHE A 281 6.53 -7.30 22.40
C PHE A 281 7.63 -7.69 21.42
N LEU A 282 7.53 -8.86 20.79
CA LEU A 282 8.51 -9.34 19.81
C LEU A 282 8.55 -8.46 18.55
N ILE A 283 7.40 -7.98 18.07
CA ILE A 283 7.32 -7.04 16.94
C ILE A 283 8.08 -5.75 17.28
N VAL A 284 7.87 -5.19 18.47
CA VAL A 284 8.57 -3.99 18.93
C VAL A 284 10.07 -4.27 19.06
N LEU A 285 10.46 -5.39 19.67
CA LEU A 285 11.86 -5.78 19.85
C LEU A 285 12.60 -5.87 18.50
N PHE A 286 12.09 -6.62 17.53
CA PHE A 286 12.73 -6.73 16.21
C PHE A 286 12.66 -5.44 15.40
N SER A 287 11.61 -4.62 15.60
CA SER A 287 11.55 -3.28 15.00
C SER A 287 12.65 -2.38 15.56
N LEU A 288 12.98 -2.46 16.85
CA LEU A 288 14.12 -1.73 17.43
C LEU A 288 15.45 -2.20 16.84
N VAL A 289 15.62 -3.50 16.60
CA VAL A 289 16.79 -4.03 15.87
C VAL A 289 16.86 -3.47 14.45
N ALA A 290 15.74 -3.47 13.71
CA ALA A 290 15.67 -2.91 12.36
C ALA A 290 15.99 -1.40 12.33
N LEU A 291 15.56 -0.65 13.36
CA LEU A 291 15.85 0.78 13.51
C LEU A 291 17.35 1.06 13.68
N ARG A 292 18.09 0.18 14.38
CA ARG A 292 19.55 0.26 14.54
C ARG A 292 20.33 -0.01 13.26
N GLY A 293 19.66 -0.33 12.16
CA GLY A 293 20.25 -0.42 10.82
C GLY A 293 20.83 -1.79 10.48
N MET A 294 21.24 -1.93 9.22
CA MET A 294 21.49 -3.23 8.60
C MET A 294 22.69 -3.99 9.12
N GLN A 295 23.70 -3.31 9.65
CA GLN A 295 24.86 -3.99 10.25
C GLN A 295 24.42 -4.81 11.48
N THR A 296 23.64 -4.20 12.38
CA THR A 296 23.09 -4.86 13.56
C THR A 296 22.10 -5.96 13.17
N SER A 297 21.18 -5.66 12.25
CA SER A 297 20.20 -6.63 11.76
C SER A 297 20.87 -7.85 11.13
N THR A 298 21.96 -7.67 10.38
CA THR A 298 22.68 -8.78 9.74
C THR A 298 23.20 -9.79 10.76
N VAL A 299 23.77 -9.33 11.88
CA VAL A 299 24.26 -10.24 12.93
C VAL A 299 23.11 -11.09 13.47
N VAL A 300 22.00 -10.45 13.85
CA VAL A 300 20.80 -11.14 14.37
C VAL A 300 20.25 -12.15 13.37
N LEU A 301 20.09 -11.76 12.10
CA LEU A 301 19.51 -12.63 11.06
C LEU A 301 20.43 -13.81 10.70
N VAL A 302 21.75 -13.59 10.67
CA VAL A 302 22.71 -14.68 10.42
C VAL A 302 22.74 -15.65 11.58
N THR A 303 22.67 -15.17 12.82
CA THR A 303 22.59 -16.04 14.01
C THR A 303 21.36 -16.94 13.94
N PHE A 304 20.17 -16.37 13.67
CA PHE A 304 18.96 -17.18 13.50
C PHE A 304 19.07 -18.17 12.34
N ALA A 305 19.62 -17.76 11.20
CA ALA A 305 19.81 -18.66 10.07
C ALA A 305 20.70 -19.87 10.40
N LEU A 306 21.77 -19.66 11.18
CA LEU A 306 22.64 -20.74 11.63
C LEU A 306 21.93 -21.67 12.62
N ILE A 307 21.19 -21.11 13.58
CA ILE A 307 20.38 -21.91 14.51
C ILE A 307 19.36 -22.77 13.75
N THR A 308 18.63 -22.17 12.80
CA THR A 308 17.68 -22.87 11.93
C THR A 308 18.34 -24.03 11.17
N LEU A 309 19.51 -23.78 10.57
CA LEU A 309 20.23 -24.80 9.81
C LEU A 309 20.71 -25.95 10.71
N VAL A 310 21.28 -25.61 11.87
CA VAL A 310 21.73 -26.60 12.87
C VAL A 310 20.55 -27.42 13.37
N ALA A 311 19.41 -26.79 13.67
CA ALA A 311 18.22 -27.48 14.15
C ALA A 311 17.70 -28.49 13.13
N VAL A 312 17.62 -28.12 11.84
CA VAL A 312 17.18 -29.08 10.80
C VAL A 312 18.17 -30.22 10.63
N ILE A 313 19.47 -29.94 10.56
CA ILE A 313 20.50 -30.97 10.40
C ILE A 313 20.53 -31.91 11.61
N ALA A 314 20.31 -31.40 12.81
CA ALA A 314 20.27 -32.18 14.05
C ALA A 314 19.06 -33.12 14.15
N ILE A 315 18.02 -32.96 13.31
CA ILE A 315 16.94 -33.93 13.15
C ILE A 315 17.24 -34.92 12.02
N ILE A 316 17.73 -34.42 10.88
CA ILE A 316 17.99 -35.25 9.70
C ILE A 316 19.06 -36.32 9.99
N ILE A 317 20.18 -35.96 10.63
CA ILE A 317 21.30 -36.90 10.84
C ILE A 317 20.87 -38.11 11.70
N PRO A 318 20.30 -37.93 12.91
CA PRO A 318 19.77 -39.05 13.69
C PRO A 318 18.62 -39.79 12.98
N GLY A 319 17.84 -39.08 12.17
CA GLY A 319 16.79 -39.67 11.35
C GLY A 319 17.29 -40.71 10.34
N PHE A 320 18.53 -40.60 9.87
CA PHE A 320 19.17 -41.66 9.09
C PHE A 320 19.66 -42.83 9.95
N LEU A 321 20.06 -42.58 11.20
CA LEU A 321 20.52 -43.62 12.12
C LEU A 321 19.37 -44.49 12.62
N ASN A 322 18.21 -43.88 12.88
CA ASN A 322 16.99 -44.56 13.36
C ASN A 322 16.04 -44.94 12.21
N PHE A 323 16.55 -45.02 10.97
CA PHE A 323 15.72 -45.20 9.78
C PHE A 323 15.21 -46.64 9.66
N ASN A 324 13.88 -46.81 9.59
CA ASN A 324 13.25 -48.08 9.31
C ASN A 324 12.60 -48.08 7.91
N PRO A 325 13.14 -48.84 6.93
CA PRO A 325 12.58 -48.93 5.58
C PRO A 325 11.16 -49.52 5.53
N GLU A 326 10.75 -50.31 6.53
CA GLU A 326 9.42 -50.92 6.55
C GLU A 326 8.31 -49.87 6.67
N ASN A 327 8.62 -48.69 7.22
CA ASN A 327 7.66 -47.56 7.29
C ASN A 327 7.25 -47.03 5.89
N PHE A 328 7.98 -47.40 4.83
CA PHE A 328 7.67 -47.05 3.45
C PHE A 328 6.89 -48.13 2.70
N LYS A 329 6.52 -49.23 3.35
CA LYS A 329 5.76 -50.34 2.74
C LYS A 329 4.35 -50.43 3.33
N PRO A 330 3.29 -50.42 2.49
CA PRO A 330 3.31 -50.10 1.07
C PRO A 330 3.58 -48.61 0.82
N PHE A 331 4.27 -48.27 -0.27
CA PHE A 331 4.62 -46.87 -0.56
C PHE A 331 3.42 -46.06 -1.04
N PHE A 332 2.57 -46.68 -1.85
CA PHE A 332 1.31 -46.12 -2.33
C PHE A 332 0.14 -46.65 -1.49
N VAL A 333 -0.08 -46.03 -0.33
CA VAL A 333 -1.23 -46.30 0.57
C VAL A 333 -2.49 -45.56 0.15
N LEU A 334 -2.34 -44.41 -0.51
CA LEU A 334 -3.42 -43.55 -0.98
C LEU A 334 -3.42 -43.48 -2.51
N PRO A 335 -4.54 -43.10 -3.15
CA PRO A 335 -4.60 -42.93 -4.60
C PRO A 335 -3.49 -41.99 -5.09
N SER A 336 -2.89 -42.29 -6.24
CA SER A 336 -1.77 -41.51 -6.81
C SER A 336 -2.11 -40.03 -7.00
N MET A 337 -3.39 -39.70 -7.25
CA MET A 337 -3.86 -38.31 -7.34
C MET A 337 -3.67 -37.51 -6.04
N SER A 338 -3.58 -38.18 -4.88
CA SER A 338 -3.35 -37.55 -3.58
C SER A 338 -1.95 -36.94 -3.46
N ILE A 339 -1.01 -37.32 -4.33
CA ILE A 339 0.30 -36.65 -4.47
C ILE A 339 0.10 -35.17 -4.83
N LEU A 340 -0.83 -34.86 -5.75
CA LEU A 340 -1.12 -33.47 -6.13
C LEU A 340 -1.80 -32.70 -5.00
N LEU A 341 -2.66 -33.38 -4.22
CA LEU A 341 -3.28 -32.81 -3.03
C LEU A 341 -2.24 -32.46 -1.97
N ALA A 342 -1.31 -33.38 -1.69
CA ALA A 342 -0.23 -33.13 -0.74
C ALA A 342 0.63 -31.93 -1.14
N ILE A 343 0.93 -31.74 -2.45
CA ILE A 343 1.66 -30.55 -2.94
C ILE A 343 0.99 -29.24 -2.50
N PHE A 344 -0.35 -29.19 -2.51
CA PHE A 344 -1.08 -28.01 -2.05
C PHE A 344 -0.82 -27.70 -0.58
N PHE A 345 -0.90 -28.72 0.29
CA PHE A 345 -0.69 -28.54 1.73
C PHE A 345 0.75 -28.19 2.09
N ILE A 346 1.74 -28.68 1.34
CA ILE A 346 3.16 -28.41 1.62
C ILE A 346 3.72 -27.17 0.89
N ALA A 347 2.93 -26.54 0.00
CA ALA A 347 3.37 -25.44 -0.87
C ALA A 347 3.97 -24.24 -0.12
N GLU A 348 3.41 -23.93 1.07
CA GLU A 348 3.83 -22.77 1.86
C GLU A 348 5.30 -22.84 2.31
N THR A 349 5.87 -24.04 2.41
CA THR A 349 7.29 -24.28 2.78
C THR A 349 8.29 -23.50 1.95
N PHE A 350 7.93 -23.11 0.72
CA PHE A 350 8.83 -22.35 -0.17
C PHE A 350 8.46 -20.88 -0.35
N PHE A 351 7.43 -20.37 0.33
CA PHE A 351 7.09 -18.95 0.26
C PHE A 351 8.13 -18.12 1.03
N GLY A 352 8.56 -16.98 0.47
CA GLY A 352 9.48 -16.07 1.19
C GLY A 352 10.52 -15.33 0.37
N TRP A 353 10.61 -15.56 -0.95
CA TRP A 353 11.65 -14.95 -1.80
C TRP A 353 11.68 -13.41 -1.76
N GLU A 354 10.56 -12.75 -1.45
CA GLU A 354 10.45 -11.29 -1.37
C GLU A 354 11.38 -10.65 -0.34
N SER A 355 11.49 -11.28 0.82
CA SER A 355 12.33 -10.81 1.92
C SER A 355 13.78 -10.58 1.45
N ALA A 356 14.33 -11.54 0.70
CA ALA A 356 15.68 -11.47 0.16
C ALA A 356 15.81 -10.39 -0.93
N ILE A 357 14.87 -10.31 -1.86
CA ILE A 357 14.96 -9.33 -2.96
C ILE A 357 14.82 -7.88 -2.47
N PHE A 358 14.14 -7.62 -1.35
CA PHE A 358 14.09 -6.28 -0.75
C PHE A 358 15.45 -5.79 -0.25
N LEU A 359 16.40 -6.69 -0.03
CA LEU A 359 17.78 -6.37 0.33
C LEU A 359 18.70 -6.16 -0.87
N SER A 360 18.19 -6.27 -2.12
CA SER A 360 19.02 -6.18 -3.33
C SER A 360 19.87 -4.91 -3.41
N ALA A 361 19.34 -3.76 -2.96
CA ALA A 361 20.09 -2.49 -2.99
C ALA A 361 21.23 -2.42 -1.95
N GLU A 362 21.15 -3.22 -0.89
CA GLU A 362 22.13 -3.30 0.20
C GLU A 362 23.12 -4.46 0.00
N THR A 363 22.96 -5.26 -1.06
CA THR A 363 23.82 -6.38 -1.43
C THR A 363 25.00 -5.93 -2.30
N LYS A 364 26.19 -6.47 -2.02
CA LYS A 364 27.40 -6.26 -2.85
C LYS A 364 27.22 -6.92 -4.21
N ASN A 365 27.47 -6.18 -5.30
CA ASN A 365 27.35 -6.68 -6.68
C ASN A 365 26.03 -7.44 -6.93
N PRO A 366 24.88 -6.80 -6.68
CA PRO A 366 23.61 -7.50 -6.56
C PRO A 366 23.17 -8.16 -7.88
N THR A 367 23.60 -7.62 -9.03
CA THR A 367 23.36 -8.21 -10.36
C THR A 367 23.90 -9.62 -10.52
N LYS A 368 24.99 -9.96 -9.82
CA LYS A 368 25.64 -11.29 -9.86
C LYS A 368 25.37 -12.11 -8.60
N VAL A 369 25.26 -11.46 -7.45
CA VAL A 369 25.13 -12.12 -6.14
C VAL A 369 23.69 -12.54 -5.84
N MET A 370 22.71 -11.68 -6.10
CA MET A 370 21.30 -12.00 -5.81
C MET A 370 20.79 -13.23 -6.57
N PRO A 371 21.08 -13.42 -7.88
CA PRO A 371 20.65 -14.61 -8.61
C PRO A 371 21.15 -15.90 -7.98
N LYS A 372 22.43 -15.93 -7.62
CA LYS A 372 23.06 -17.08 -6.96
C LYS A 372 22.45 -17.36 -5.59
N ALA A 373 22.25 -16.32 -4.79
CA ALA A 373 21.70 -16.46 -3.45
C ALA A 373 20.27 -17.03 -3.45
N LEU A 374 19.42 -16.55 -4.37
CA LEU A 374 18.05 -17.05 -4.53
C LEU A 374 18.03 -18.52 -4.97
N ILE A 375 18.80 -18.87 -6.01
CA ILE A 375 18.79 -20.23 -6.56
C ILE A 375 19.42 -21.22 -5.58
N TYR A 376 20.63 -20.95 -5.08
CA TYR A 376 21.29 -21.85 -4.14
C TYR A 376 20.56 -21.92 -2.80
N GLY A 377 19.99 -20.82 -2.32
CA GLY A 377 19.17 -20.82 -1.12
C GLY A 377 17.97 -21.74 -1.27
N THR A 378 17.23 -21.64 -2.38
CA THR A 378 16.09 -22.52 -2.64
C THR A 378 16.50 -23.98 -2.84
N ILE A 379 17.61 -24.27 -3.52
CA ILE A 379 18.11 -25.65 -3.66
C ILE A 379 18.44 -26.26 -2.29
N VAL A 380 19.13 -25.51 -1.41
CA VAL A 380 19.46 -25.99 -0.06
C VAL A 380 18.18 -26.32 0.71
N ILE A 381 17.18 -25.44 0.70
CA ILE A 381 15.91 -25.69 1.38
C ILE A 381 15.18 -26.89 0.77
N SER A 382 15.18 -27.03 -0.56
CA SER A 382 14.58 -28.17 -1.24
C SER A 382 15.17 -29.50 -0.80
N VAL A 383 16.50 -29.58 -0.73
CA VAL A 383 17.19 -30.77 -0.24
C VAL A 383 16.86 -31.03 1.22
N LEU A 384 16.95 -30.01 2.08
CA LEU A 384 16.66 -30.16 3.51
C LEU A 384 15.21 -30.57 3.77
N ALA A 385 14.24 -29.97 3.09
CA ALA A 385 12.83 -30.29 3.26
C ALA A 385 12.49 -31.72 2.81
N PHE A 386 13.05 -32.15 1.67
CA PHE A 386 12.90 -33.52 1.19
C PHE A 386 13.55 -34.52 2.17
N LEU A 387 14.79 -34.27 2.58
CA LEU A 387 15.50 -35.14 3.52
C LEU A 387 14.78 -35.22 4.86
N LEU A 388 14.27 -34.10 5.37
CA LEU A 388 13.51 -34.06 6.60
C LEU A 388 12.24 -34.91 6.52
N ALA A 389 11.45 -34.76 5.45
CA ALA A 389 10.26 -35.58 5.25
C ALA A 389 10.60 -37.07 5.11
N PHE A 390 11.69 -37.39 4.40
CA PHE A 390 12.19 -38.75 4.23
C PHE A 390 12.60 -39.39 5.55
N THR A 391 13.48 -38.74 6.31
CA THR A 391 13.95 -39.29 7.59
C THR A 391 12.86 -39.29 8.65
N ALA A 392 11.93 -38.33 8.61
CA ALA A 392 10.80 -38.28 9.53
C ALA A 392 9.91 -39.52 9.42
N MET A 393 9.43 -39.82 8.21
CA MET A 393 8.61 -41.02 7.96
C MET A 393 9.42 -42.31 8.07
N GLY A 394 10.75 -42.26 7.92
CA GLY A 394 11.62 -43.39 8.22
C GLY A 394 11.78 -43.65 9.72
N THR A 395 11.66 -42.63 10.57
CA THR A 395 11.80 -42.75 12.02
C THR A 395 10.48 -43.13 12.69
N ILE A 396 9.41 -42.41 12.35
CA ILE A 396 8.07 -42.60 12.91
C ILE A 396 7.18 -43.16 11.80
N PRO A 397 6.39 -44.22 12.04
CA PRO A 397 5.43 -44.74 11.07
C PRO A 397 4.55 -43.61 10.50
N TRP A 398 4.37 -43.59 9.17
CA TRP A 398 3.74 -42.45 8.49
C TRP A 398 2.32 -42.15 9.00
N ALA A 399 1.59 -43.16 9.46
CA ALA A 399 0.22 -43.02 9.98
C ALA A 399 0.20 -42.25 11.31
N ASP A 400 1.12 -42.55 12.22
CA ASP A 400 1.26 -41.83 13.49
C ASP A 400 1.80 -40.41 13.23
N TYR A 401 2.78 -40.31 12.33
CA TYR A 401 3.36 -39.03 11.95
C TYR A 401 2.34 -38.08 11.29
N ALA A 402 1.38 -38.62 10.53
CA ALA A 402 0.32 -37.87 9.86
C ALA A 402 -0.65 -37.16 10.83
N GLU A 403 -0.84 -37.69 12.04
CA GLU A 403 -1.72 -37.11 13.06
C GLU A 403 -1.00 -36.18 14.03
N SER A 404 0.33 -36.07 13.91
CA SER A 404 1.13 -35.19 14.75
C SER A 404 0.84 -33.71 14.49
N THR A 405 0.53 -32.99 15.57
CA THR A 405 0.37 -31.53 15.61
C THR A 405 1.68 -30.80 15.89
N ALA A 406 2.71 -31.51 16.34
CA ALA A 406 4.05 -30.99 16.61
C ALA A 406 5.15 -31.93 16.06
N PRO A 407 5.20 -32.15 14.73
CA PRO A 407 5.95 -33.26 14.14
C PRO A 407 7.43 -33.29 14.49
N LEU A 408 8.07 -32.13 14.58
CA LEU A 408 9.50 -32.04 14.84
C LEU A 408 9.84 -32.14 16.34
N ARG A 409 8.90 -31.81 17.23
CA ARG A 409 8.98 -32.17 18.66
C ARG A 409 8.94 -33.69 18.80
N ASP A 410 8.04 -34.35 18.10
CA ASP A 410 7.88 -35.80 18.16
C ASP A 410 9.11 -36.52 17.61
N LEU A 411 9.70 -36.01 16.52
CA LEU A 411 10.98 -36.50 16.02
C LEU A 411 12.12 -36.26 17.02
N GLY A 412 12.18 -35.08 17.62
CA GLY A 412 13.15 -34.79 18.69
C GLY A 412 13.02 -35.77 19.86
N ALA A 413 11.77 -36.12 20.22
CA ALA A 413 11.49 -37.10 21.26
C ALA A 413 11.86 -38.53 20.84
N ALA A 414 11.61 -38.90 19.58
CA ALA A 414 11.98 -40.20 19.02
C ALA A 414 13.50 -40.39 18.95
N HIS A 415 14.27 -39.31 18.70
CA HIS A 415 15.72 -39.38 18.61
C HIS A 415 16.44 -39.29 19.95
N PHE A 416 15.98 -38.41 20.84
CA PHE A 416 16.73 -38.03 22.05
C PHE A 416 15.88 -38.09 23.34
N GLY A 417 14.75 -38.78 23.30
CA GLY A 417 13.82 -38.88 24.43
C GLY A 417 13.13 -37.55 24.76
N PHE A 418 12.46 -37.50 25.91
CA PHE A 418 11.65 -36.34 26.32
C PHE A 418 12.40 -34.99 26.28
N VAL A 419 13.66 -34.98 26.72
CA VAL A 419 14.52 -33.78 26.71
C VAL A 419 14.77 -33.30 25.28
N GLY A 420 14.98 -34.23 24.34
CA GLY A 420 15.06 -33.96 22.92
C GLY A 420 13.85 -33.20 22.39
N GLY A 421 12.65 -33.69 22.69
CA GLY A 421 11.41 -33.04 22.30
C GLY A 421 11.34 -31.58 22.76
N LEU A 422 11.66 -31.31 24.03
CA LEU A 422 11.67 -29.93 24.58
C LEU A 422 12.69 -29.03 23.90
N ILE A 423 13.91 -29.53 23.65
CA ILE A 423 14.97 -28.79 22.97
C ILE A 423 14.51 -28.41 21.56
N PHE A 424 13.96 -29.36 20.80
CA PHE A 424 13.50 -29.09 19.44
C PHE A 424 12.29 -28.16 19.40
N THR A 425 11.37 -28.24 20.37
CA THR A 425 10.32 -27.24 20.54
C THR A 425 10.87 -25.82 20.66
N PHE A 426 11.88 -25.62 21.51
CA PHE A 426 12.52 -24.32 21.67
C PHE A 426 13.30 -23.89 20.42
N LEU A 427 14.05 -24.79 19.77
CA LEU A 427 14.80 -24.48 18.56
C LEU A 427 13.89 -24.06 17.41
N ILE A 428 12.73 -24.68 17.27
CA ILE A 428 11.74 -24.34 16.24
C ILE A 428 11.14 -22.96 16.52
N PHE A 429 10.75 -22.71 17.77
CA PHE A 429 10.29 -21.39 18.21
C PHE A 429 11.31 -20.29 17.84
N VAL A 430 12.59 -20.51 18.18
CA VAL A 430 13.69 -19.58 17.85
C VAL A 430 13.86 -19.42 16.34
N SER A 431 13.75 -20.50 15.57
CA SER A 431 13.89 -20.49 14.11
C SER A 431 12.78 -19.69 13.42
N VAL A 432 11.52 -19.92 13.80
CA VAL A 432 10.35 -19.22 13.22
C VAL A 432 10.34 -17.74 13.61
N ILE A 433 10.73 -17.41 14.85
CA ILE A 433 10.95 -16.02 15.24
C ILE A 433 12.08 -15.37 14.44
N GLY A 434 13.14 -16.13 14.13
CA GLY A 434 14.20 -15.70 13.24
C GLY A 434 13.70 -15.32 11.85
N ALA A 435 12.84 -16.15 11.24
CA ALA A 435 12.18 -15.84 9.97
C ALA A 435 11.33 -14.57 10.06
N THR A 436 10.60 -14.41 11.18
CA THR A 436 9.78 -13.22 11.47
C THR A 436 10.64 -11.95 11.54
N ALA A 437 11.78 -12.01 12.24
CA ALA A 437 12.74 -10.91 12.31
C ALA A 437 13.28 -10.56 10.91
N GLY A 438 13.51 -11.55 10.05
CA GLY A 438 13.88 -11.37 8.64
C GLY A 438 12.86 -10.51 7.90
N TRP A 439 11.58 -10.82 8.03
CA TRP A 439 10.52 -10.04 7.41
C TRP A 439 10.39 -8.63 7.97
N ILE A 440 10.46 -8.44 9.29
CA ILE A 440 10.39 -7.12 9.94
C ILE A 440 11.54 -6.21 9.49
N VAL A 441 12.73 -6.78 9.30
CA VAL A 441 13.90 -6.02 8.81
C VAL A 441 13.73 -5.68 7.33
N THR A 442 13.23 -6.59 6.50
CA THR A 442 13.31 -6.47 5.03
C THR A 442 12.10 -5.77 4.39
N ALA A 443 10.87 -6.08 4.82
CA ALA A 443 9.64 -5.57 4.23
C ALA A 443 9.47 -4.03 4.24
N PRO A 444 10.00 -3.24 5.21
CA PRO A 444 9.87 -1.78 5.18
C PRO A 444 10.49 -1.12 3.94
N ARG A 445 11.44 -1.79 3.28
CA ARG A 445 12.08 -1.32 2.05
C ARG A 445 11.11 -1.19 0.89
N LEU A 446 10.11 -2.06 0.81
CA LEU A 446 9.05 -1.96 -0.20
C LEU A 446 8.25 -0.66 -0.06
N LEU A 447 7.81 -0.34 1.16
CA LEU A 447 7.09 0.90 1.46
C LEU A 447 7.94 2.14 1.18
N MET A 448 9.22 2.09 1.53
CA MET A 448 10.19 3.14 1.20
C MET A 448 10.28 3.37 -0.32
N SER A 449 10.44 2.30 -1.12
CA SER A 449 10.51 2.40 -2.58
C SER A 449 9.22 2.91 -3.21
N LEU A 450 8.05 2.49 -2.73
CA LEU A 450 6.76 3.03 -3.17
C LEU A 450 6.66 4.54 -2.87
N ALA A 451 7.09 4.96 -1.68
CA ALA A 451 7.07 6.35 -1.26
C ALA A 451 8.01 7.25 -2.08
N GLU A 452 9.20 6.76 -2.43
CA GLU A 452 10.15 7.51 -3.27
C GLU A 452 9.60 7.80 -4.68
N ASP A 453 8.81 6.86 -5.21
CA ASP A 453 8.13 6.98 -6.50
C ASP A 453 6.74 7.66 -6.40
N LYS A 454 6.42 8.27 -5.26
CA LYS A 454 5.16 8.97 -5.01
C LYS A 454 3.94 8.07 -5.26
N LEU A 455 4.10 6.79 -4.93
CA LEU A 455 3.06 5.77 -4.88
C LEU A 455 2.69 5.43 -3.44
N PHE A 456 3.30 6.14 -2.48
CA PHE A 456 2.92 6.17 -1.09
C PHE A 456 3.26 7.54 -0.50
N PHE A 457 2.97 7.78 0.77
CA PHE A 457 3.31 9.05 1.42
C PHE A 457 4.83 9.24 1.47
N THR A 458 5.35 10.35 0.92
CA THR A 458 6.80 10.62 0.76
C THR A 458 7.59 10.56 2.08
N GLN A 459 6.92 10.70 3.21
CA GLN A 459 7.48 10.59 4.56
C GLN A 459 8.06 9.19 4.82
N PHE A 460 7.53 8.16 4.17
CA PHE A 460 8.00 6.77 4.27
C PHE A 460 9.31 6.54 3.52
N ALA A 461 9.71 7.47 2.66
CA ALA A 461 11.03 7.48 2.04
C ALA A 461 12.12 8.08 2.95
N LYS A 462 11.79 8.48 4.18
CA LYS A 462 12.76 9.05 5.11
C LYS A 462 13.68 7.96 5.66
N ILE A 463 14.97 8.22 5.58
CA ILE A 463 16.05 7.35 6.05
C ILE A 463 16.74 8.00 7.24
N ASP A 464 17.02 7.22 8.28
CA ASP A 464 17.75 7.68 9.45
C ASP A 464 19.19 8.11 9.07
N PRO A 465 19.64 9.32 9.44
CA PRO A 465 20.98 9.79 9.06
C PRO A 465 22.12 8.93 9.61
N LYS A 466 21.97 8.34 10.80
CA LYS A 466 23.00 7.57 11.50
C LYS A 466 22.99 6.11 11.07
N HIS A 467 21.85 5.44 11.18
CA HIS A 467 21.71 4.00 10.98
C HIS A 467 21.32 3.60 9.55
N LYS A 468 20.99 4.56 8.70
CA LYS A 468 20.56 4.35 7.30
C LYS A 468 19.33 3.44 7.14
N SER A 469 18.48 3.35 8.17
CA SER A 469 17.26 2.56 8.19
C SER A 469 16.02 3.39 7.78
N PRO A 470 15.02 2.82 7.09
CA PRO A 470 13.77 3.50 6.75
C PRO A 470 12.82 3.57 7.95
N TYR A 471 13.17 4.39 8.94
CA TYR A 471 12.53 4.37 10.26
C TYR A 471 11.01 4.61 10.25
N VAL A 472 10.50 5.45 9.34
CA VAL A 472 9.04 5.71 9.23
C VAL A 472 8.31 4.47 8.73
N SER A 473 8.87 3.77 7.74
CA SER A 473 8.30 2.54 7.21
C SER A 473 8.35 1.40 8.24
N ILE A 474 9.43 1.30 9.02
CA ILE A 474 9.57 0.30 10.09
C ILE A 474 8.47 0.50 11.14
N ILE A 475 8.31 1.73 11.65
CA ILE A 475 7.31 2.04 12.69
C ILE A 475 5.90 1.79 12.18
N PHE A 476 5.60 2.18 10.94
CA PHE A 476 4.28 1.93 10.37
C PHE A 476 4.00 0.44 10.18
N GLN A 477 4.98 -0.33 9.70
CA GLN A 477 4.80 -1.76 9.56
C GLN A 477 4.59 -2.43 10.91
N ALA A 478 5.35 -2.05 11.95
CA ALA A 478 5.14 -2.55 13.30
C ALA A 478 3.71 -2.28 13.79
N LEU A 479 3.17 -1.09 13.53
CA LEU A 479 1.79 -0.73 13.85
C LEU A 479 0.78 -1.60 13.08
N VAL A 480 0.96 -1.75 11.76
CA VAL A 480 0.05 -2.56 10.92
C VAL A 480 0.05 -4.02 11.35
N VAL A 481 1.22 -4.60 11.58
CA VAL A 481 1.35 -5.99 12.04
C VAL A 481 0.71 -6.14 13.42
N SER A 482 0.92 -5.20 14.35
CA SER A 482 0.28 -5.24 15.67
C SER A 482 -1.25 -5.23 15.57
N ILE A 483 -1.81 -4.40 14.68
CA ILE A 483 -3.25 -4.38 14.41
C ILE A 483 -3.72 -5.71 13.83
N LEU A 484 -2.97 -6.30 12.88
CA LEU A 484 -3.31 -7.60 12.30
C LEU A 484 -3.30 -8.74 13.32
N VAL A 485 -2.33 -8.74 14.25
CA VAL A 485 -2.30 -9.72 15.34
C VAL A 485 -3.54 -9.59 16.25
N ILE A 486 -3.96 -8.36 16.56
CA ILE A 486 -5.17 -8.09 17.36
C ILE A 486 -6.44 -8.50 16.61
N VAL A 487 -6.59 -8.08 15.35
CA VAL A 487 -7.80 -8.32 14.53
C VAL A 487 -7.91 -9.79 14.11
N GLY A 488 -6.80 -10.45 13.81
CA GLY A 488 -6.75 -11.89 13.53
C GLY A 488 -7.01 -12.76 14.76
N ALA A 489 -7.29 -12.15 15.92
CA ALA A 489 -7.57 -12.80 17.19
C ALA A 489 -6.51 -13.86 17.56
N GLY A 490 -5.26 -13.68 17.17
CA GLY A 490 -4.18 -14.64 17.44
C GLY A 490 -4.23 -15.98 16.67
N SER A 491 -5.06 -16.12 15.63
CA SER A 491 -5.16 -17.37 14.85
C SER A 491 -4.11 -17.46 13.74
N TYR A 492 -3.18 -18.42 13.84
CA TYR A 492 -2.23 -18.77 12.78
C TYR A 492 -2.94 -19.18 11.48
N GLU A 493 -3.88 -20.11 11.56
CA GLU A 493 -4.59 -20.69 10.42
C GLU A 493 -5.37 -19.62 9.63
N THR A 494 -6.05 -18.70 10.32
CA THR A 494 -6.77 -17.60 9.67
C THR A 494 -5.83 -16.71 8.85
N LEU A 495 -4.66 -16.37 9.42
CA LEU A 495 -3.68 -15.55 8.71
C LEU A 495 -3.04 -16.29 7.55
N LEU A 496 -2.78 -17.59 7.69
CA LEU A 496 -2.30 -18.45 6.61
C LEU A 496 -3.31 -18.48 5.44
N HIS A 497 -4.59 -18.68 5.73
CA HIS A 497 -5.63 -18.72 4.71
C HIS A 497 -5.86 -17.37 4.01
N ILE A 498 -5.58 -16.24 4.69
CA ILE A 498 -5.53 -14.92 4.06
C ILE A 498 -4.25 -14.75 3.21
N LEU A 499 -3.12 -15.28 3.66
CA LEU A 499 -1.83 -15.15 2.98
C LEU A 499 -1.80 -15.88 1.63
N ILE A 500 -2.32 -17.11 1.58
CA ILE A 500 -2.22 -17.98 0.40
C ILE A 500 -2.76 -17.29 -0.88
N PRO A 501 -3.99 -16.75 -0.93
CA PRO A 501 -4.45 -16.07 -2.15
C PRO A 501 -3.63 -14.83 -2.51
N LEU A 502 -3.17 -14.06 -1.51
CA LEU A 502 -2.37 -12.85 -1.74
C LEU A 502 -1.05 -13.19 -2.41
N ILE A 503 -0.33 -14.19 -1.90
CA ILE A 503 1.00 -14.56 -2.39
C ILE A 503 0.94 -15.23 -3.76
N LEU A 504 -0.06 -16.09 -4.02
CA LEU A 504 -0.25 -16.73 -5.31
C LEU A 504 -0.49 -15.69 -6.42
N ILE A 505 -1.25 -14.63 -6.13
CA ILE A 505 -1.46 -13.51 -7.07
C ILE A 505 -0.16 -12.73 -7.30
N VAL A 506 0.59 -12.43 -6.23
CA VAL A 506 1.87 -11.72 -6.31
C VAL A 506 2.89 -12.52 -7.14
N TYR A 507 3.06 -13.80 -6.87
CA TYR A 507 3.98 -14.68 -7.59
C TYR A 507 3.58 -14.86 -9.05
N SER A 508 2.29 -15.04 -9.33
CA SER A 508 1.79 -15.07 -10.72
C SER A 508 2.13 -13.77 -11.47
N ALA A 509 2.00 -12.62 -10.81
CA ALA A 509 2.37 -11.33 -11.40
C ALA A 509 3.89 -11.18 -11.61
N VAL A 510 4.73 -11.75 -10.73
CA VAL A 510 6.19 -11.80 -10.94
C VAL A 510 6.54 -12.69 -12.13
N LEU A 511 6.00 -13.91 -12.18
CA LEU A 511 6.24 -14.86 -13.26
C LEU A 511 5.83 -14.29 -14.63
N LEU A 512 4.65 -13.66 -14.68
CA LEU A 512 4.17 -12.98 -15.88
C LEU A 512 5.04 -11.78 -16.27
N SER A 513 5.72 -11.13 -15.30
CA SER A 513 6.66 -10.05 -15.59
C SER A 513 7.85 -10.52 -16.41
N VAL A 514 8.34 -11.75 -16.18
CA VAL A 514 9.42 -12.37 -16.99
C VAL A 514 9.00 -12.41 -18.45
N ILE A 515 7.82 -12.99 -18.73
CA ILE A 515 7.28 -13.14 -20.09
C ILE A 515 7.12 -11.77 -20.75
N ILE A 516 6.43 -10.82 -20.08
CA ILE A 516 6.17 -9.49 -20.65
C ILE A 516 7.47 -8.74 -20.95
N LEU A 517 8.47 -8.83 -20.08
CA LEU A 517 9.75 -8.14 -20.27
C LEU A 517 10.57 -8.71 -21.42
N ARG A 518 10.35 -9.97 -21.83
CA ARG A 518 10.96 -10.53 -23.04
C ARG A 518 10.46 -9.82 -24.30
N PHE A 519 9.18 -9.45 -24.35
CA PHE A 519 8.60 -8.73 -25.48
C PHE A 519 8.78 -7.21 -25.40
N LYS A 520 8.62 -6.63 -24.21
CA LYS A 520 8.64 -5.18 -24.02
C LYS A 520 10.06 -4.59 -23.99
N LYS A 521 11.04 -5.40 -23.59
CA LYS A 521 12.46 -5.00 -23.44
C LYS A 521 13.40 -6.13 -23.88
N PRO A 522 13.38 -6.53 -25.15
CA PRO A 522 14.20 -7.65 -25.64
C PRO A 522 15.70 -7.37 -25.45
N ASP A 523 16.15 -6.15 -25.74
CA ASP A 523 17.59 -5.81 -25.78
C ASP A 523 18.20 -5.47 -24.40
N GLN A 524 17.40 -5.46 -23.34
CA GLN A 524 17.93 -5.15 -22.02
C GLN A 524 18.89 -6.27 -21.54
N PRO A 525 20.08 -5.92 -21.01
CA PRO A 525 21.01 -6.91 -20.46
C PRO A 525 20.35 -7.75 -19.37
N ARG A 526 20.58 -9.08 -19.44
CA ARG A 526 20.09 -10.07 -18.48
C ARG A 526 21.28 -10.87 -17.96
N PRO A 527 21.94 -10.42 -16.87
CA PRO A 527 23.11 -11.10 -16.32
C PRO A 527 22.84 -12.57 -15.97
N TYR A 528 21.63 -12.87 -15.49
CA TYR A 528 21.10 -14.21 -15.37
C TYR A 528 19.88 -14.37 -16.29
N ARG A 529 19.76 -15.50 -16.97
CA ARG A 529 18.62 -15.85 -17.82
C ARG A 529 18.04 -17.18 -17.36
N VAL A 530 16.75 -17.22 -17.05
CA VAL A 530 16.04 -18.45 -16.71
C VAL A 530 15.83 -19.32 -17.95
N ILE A 531 16.02 -20.63 -17.79
CA ILE A 531 15.69 -21.63 -18.81
C ILE A 531 14.19 -21.60 -19.11
N PHE A 532 13.81 -21.86 -20.37
CA PHE A 532 12.40 -21.83 -20.80
C PHE A 532 11.63 -20.53 -20.46
N GLY A 533 12.30 -19.39 -20.27
CA GLY A 533 11.69 -18.15 -19.74
C GLY A 533 10.50 -17.52 -20.49
N LYS A 534 10.10 -18.06 -21.64
CA LYS A 534 8.83 -17.70 -22.32
C LYS A 534 7.66 -18.63 -21.95
N ILE A 535 7.92 -19.92 -21.82
CA ILE A 535 6.91 -20.97 -21.67
C ILE A 535 6.87 -21.49 -20.23
N GLY A 536 8.02 -21.71 -19.61
CA GLY A 536 8.09 -22.23 -18.24
C GLY A 536 7.37 -21.35 -17.21
N PRO A 537 7.46 -19.99 -17.22
CA PRO A 537 6.68 -19.21 -16.26
C PRO A 537 5.17 -19.34 -16.47
N LEU A 538 4.70 -19.68 -17.68
CA LEU A 538 3.28 -19.94 -17.95
C LEU A 538 2.82 -21.23 -17.28
N PHE A 539 3.60 -22.31 -17.39
CA PHE A 539 3.34 -23.56 -16.65
C PHE A 539 3.33 -23.35 -15.15
N THR A 540 4.26 -22.54 -14.62
CA THR A 540 4.26 -22.21 -13.20
C THR A 540 3.05 -21.36 -12.79
N ILE A 541 2.55 -20.47 -13.64
CA ILE A 541 1.30 -19.74 -13.37
C ILE A 541 0.11 -20.72 -13.35
N PHE A 542 0.04 -21.70 -14.25
CA PHE A 542 -0.98 -22.74 -14.18
C PHE A 542 -0.91 -23.55 -12.89
N PHE A 543 0.31 -23.85 -12.41
CA PHE A 543 0.51 -24.45 -11.11
C PHE A 543 0.00 -23.57 -9.95
N MET A 544 0.23 -22.24 -9.98
CA MET A 544 -0.33 -21.32 -8.99
C MET A 544 -1.87 -21.28 -9.02
N ILE A 545 -2.47 -21.35 -10.21
CA ILE A 545 -3.93 -21.45 -10.37
C ILE A 545 -4.42 -22.77 -9.79
N PHE A 546 -3.72 -23.88 -10.04
CA PHE A 546 -4.02 -25.17 -9.42
C PHE A 546 -4.02 -25.09 -7.89
N LEU A 547 -2.98 -24.50 -7.28
CA LEU A 547 -2.92 -24.28 -5.83
C LEU A 547 -4.11 -23.46 -5.32
N LEU A 548 -4.49 -22.40 -6.03
CA LEU A 548 -5.65 -21.57 -5.67
C LEU A 548 -6.97 -22.35 -5.77
N VAL A 549 -7.11 -23.24 -6.76
CA VAL A 549 -8.29 -24.11 -6.90
C VAL A 549 -8.35 -25.12 -5.76
N MET A 550 -7.22 -25.74 -5.41
CA MET A 550 -7.15 -26.66 -4.28
C MET A 550 -7.47 -25.96 -2.96
N PHE A 551 -6.95 -24.75 -2.74
CA PHE A 551 -7.33 -23.91 -1.61
C PHE A 551 -8.84 -23.72 -1.51
N ILE A 552 -9.51 -23.39 -2.61
CA ILE A 552 -10.97 -23.18 -2.62
C ILE A 552 -11.74 -24.47 -2.27
N LYS A 553 -11.23 -25.64 -2.67
CA LYS A 553 -11.90 -26.93 -2.47
C LYS A 553 -11.67 -27.53 -1.09
N GLU A 554 -10.44 -27.50 -0.62
CA GLU A 554 -9.98 -28.29 0.53
C GLU A 554 -10.00 -27.50 1.84
N THR A 555 -10.02 -26.17 1.77
CA THR A 555 -9.94 -25.32 2.96
C THR A 555 -11.32 -24.85 3.40
N HIS A 556 -11.69 -25.17 4.64
CA HIS A 556 -12.94 -24.69 5.23
C HIS A 556 -12.98 -23.15 5.29
N GLY A 557 -14.09 -22.55 4.88
CA GLY A 557 -14.21 -21.08 4.82
C GLY A 557 -13.31 -20.40 3.76
N ALA A 558 -12.66 -21.15 2.86
CA ALA A 558 -11.76 -20.58 1.84
C ALA A 558 -12.39 -19.48 1.01
N MET A 559 -13.67 -19.59 0.68
CA MET A 559 -14.35 -18.57 -0.11
C MET A 559 -14.52 -17.25 0.66
N GLU A 560 -14.59 -17.29 1.98
CA GLU A 560 -14.59 -16.08 2.82
C GLU A 560 -13.20 -15.49 2.91
N MET A 561 -12.17 -16.31 3.15
CA MET A 561 -10.77 -15.88 3.19
C MET A 561 -10.31 -15.30 1.83
N LEU A 562 -10.75 -15.90 0.73
CA LEU A 562 -10.52 -15.39 -0.62
C LEU A 562 -11.20 -14.03 -0.84
N LYS A 563 -12.45 -13.86 -0.39
CA LYS A 563 -13.14 -12.56 -0.46
C LYS A 563 -12.41 -11.50 0.36
N ILE A 564 -11.93 -11.82 1.55
CA ILE A 564 -11.14 -10.91 2.39
C ILE A 564 -9.85 -10.53 1.65
N SER A 565 -9.13 -11.52 1.12
CA SER A 565 -7.88 -11.32 0.37
C SER A 565 -8.09 -10.43 -0.87
N ILE A 566 -9.11 -10.73 -1.68
CA ILE A 566 -9.46 -9.90 -2.85
C ILE A 566 -9.88 -8.50 -2.41
N SER A 567 -10.63 -8.36 -1.32
CA SER A 567 -11.03 -7.04 -0.79
C SER A 567 -9.81 -6.22 -0.39
N LEU A 568 -8.81 -6.82 0.25
CA LEU A 568 -7.55 -6.17 0.62
C LEU A 568 -6.77 -5.69 -0.63
N ILE A 569 -6.76 -6.48 -1.71
CA ILE A 569 -6.16 -6.09 -2.99
C ILE A 569 -6.94 -4.93 -3.63
N VAL A 570 -8.27 -5.08 -3.72
CA VAL A 570 -9.15 -4.12 -4.38
C VAL A 570 -9.17 -2.78 -3.63
N PHE A 571 -9.00 -2.78 -2.31
CA PHE A 571 -8.82 -1.56 -1.51
C PHE A 571 -7.56 -0.76 -1.90
N GLY A 572 -6.57 -1.40 -2.52
CA GLY A 572 -5.45 -0.70 -3.14
C GLY A 572 -5.88 0.26 -4.25
N ILE A 573 -6.96 -0.02 -4.98
CA ILE A 573 -7.43 0.84 -6.08
C ILE A 573 -7.86 2.23 -5.57
N PRO A 574 -8.80 2.36 -4.60
CA PRO A 574 -9.11 3.67 -4.01
C PRO A 574 -7.90 4.30 -3.34
N ALA A 575 -7.05 3.53 -2.65
CA ALA A 575 -5.83 4.05 -2.05
C ALA A 575 -4.89 4.67 -3.10
N TYR A 576 -4.72 4.05 -4.26
CA TYR A 576 -3.95 4.58 -5.38
C TYR A 576 -4.49 5.94 -5.85
N PHE A 577 -5.80 6.04 -6.08
CA PHE A 577 -6.40 7.30 -6.53
C PHE A 577 -6.34 8.37 -5.44
N ALA A 578 -6.53 7.99 -4.17
CA ALA A 578 -6.34 8.89 -3.03
C ALA A 578 -4.91 9.43 -2.99
N ILE A 579 -3.91 8.59 -3.26
CA ILE A 579 -2.50 8.99 -3.33
C ILE A 579 -2.22 9.89 -4.54
N GLU A 580 -2.77 9.59 -5.71
CA GLU A 580 -2.63 10.45 -6.91
C GLU A 580 -3.26 11.84 -6.70
N LEU A 581 -4.32 11.98 -5.89
CA LEU A 581 -4.86 13.28 -5.45
C LEU A 581 -3.83 14.14 -4.71
N PHE A 582 -2.76 13.55 -4.16
CA PHE A 582 -1.68 14.30 -3.52
C PHE A 582 -0.52 14.67 -4.44
N TYR A 583 -0.31 13.94 -5.53
CA TYR A 583 0.92 14.05 -6.30
C TYR A 583 0.77 14.53 -7.74
N ASP A 584 -0.32 14.19 -8.42
CA ASP A 584 -0.54 14.63 -9.79
C ASP A 584 -1.10 16.07 -9.79
N PRO A 585 -0.49 17.01 -10.53
CA PRO A 585 -0.96 18.40 -10.56
C PRO A 585 -2.43 18.53 -10.92
N LYS A 586 -2.92 17.72 -11.87
CA LYS A 586 -4.32 17.75 -12.30
C LYS A 586 -5.24 17.42 -11.14
N TYR A 587 -4.91 16.39 -10.36
CA TYR A 587 -5.70 15.95 -9.22
C TYR A 587 -5.49 16.83 -7.99
N VAL A 588 -4.32 17.44 -7.81
CA VAL A 588 -4.08 18.46 -6.77
C VAL A 588 -4.99 19.66 -6.99
N HIS A 589 -5.12 20.15 -8.23
CA HIS A 589 -6.07 21.22 -8.55
C HIS A 589 -7.52 20.81 -8.25
N LEU A 590 -7.94 19.61 -8.68
CA LEU A 590 -9.27 19.08 -8.37
C LEU A 590 -9.53 19.03 -6.87
N ARG A 591 -8.62 18.44 -6.08
CA ARG A 591 -8.73 18.36 -4.61
C ARG A 591 -8.89 19.75 -3.99
N ARG A 592 -8.15 20.74 -4.47
CA ARG A 592 -8.26 22.12 -3.97
C ARG A 592 -9.61 22.74 -4.27
N GLU A 593 -10.14 22.54 -5.47
CA GLU A 593 -11.49 23.02 -5.83
C GLU A 593 -12.57 22.35 -4.98
N LEU A 594 -12.43 21.05 -4.69
CA LEU A 594 -13.31 20.28 -3.80
C LEU A 594 -13.26 20.80 -2.35
N MET A 595 -12.05 21.08 -1.86
CA MET A 595 -11.80 21.47 -0.47
C MET A 595 -12.05 22.95 -0.20
N ALA A 596 -12.31 23.78 -1.22
CA ALA A 596 -12.42 25.23 -1.10
C ALA A 596 -13.47 25.69 -0.05
N LYS A 597 -14.65 25.04 -0.01
CA LYS A 597 -15.69 25.33 0.99
C LYS A 597 -15.22 25.00 2.41
N MET A 598 -14.60 23.83 2.59
CA MET A 598 -14.06 23.42 3.89
C MET A 598 -12.91 24.33 4.33
N HIS A 599 -12.00 24.70 3.42
CA HIS A 599 -10.95 25.68 3.70
C HIS A 599 -11.53 27.03 4.08
N HIS A 600 -12.58 27.50 3.41
CA HIS A 600 -13.26 28.73 3.77
C HIS A 600 -13.82 28.67 5.19
N HIS A 601 -14.54 27.60 5.54
CA HIS A 601 -15.08 27.40 6.89
C HIS A 601 -13.98 27.28 7.96
N TYR A 602 -12.96 26.49 7.67
CA TYR A 602 -11.81 26.30 8.57
C TYR A 602 -11.08 27.62 8.82
N HIS A 603 -10.79 28.41 7.79
CA HIS A 603 -10.11 29.70 7.94
C HIS A 603 -11.00 30.80 8.51
N LYS A 604 -12.33 30.67 8.42
CA LYS A 604 -13.27 31.53 9.15
C LYS A 604 -13.20 31.26 10.66
N LYS A 605 -13.13 30.00 11.07
CA LYS A 605 -13.03 29.60 12.49
C LYS A 605 -11.62 29.74 13.07
N ASN A 606 -10.60 29.45 12.28
CA ASN A 606 -9.19 29.52 12.65
C ASN A 606 -8.45 30.47 11.71
N PRO A 607 -8.52 31.79 11.97
CA PRO A 607 -7.73 32.77 11.24
C PRO A 607 -6.22 32.55 11.48
N MET A 608 -5.40 33.16 10.63
CA MET A 608 -3.94 33.08 10.77
C MET A 608 -3.50 33.65 12.13
N SER A 609 -2.65 32.90 12.84
CA SER A 609 -2.20 33.33 14.16
C SER A 609 -1.31 34.58 14.08
N ASN A 610 -1.46 35.49 15.06
CA ASN A 610 -0.63 36.70 15.17
C ASN A 610 0.86 36.36 15.13
N ARG A 611 1.29 35.38 15.93
CA ARG A 611 2.68 34.92 15.96
C ARG A 611 3.24 34.53 14.59
N LEU A 612 2.43 33.87 13.74
CA LEU A 612 2.88 33.50 12.39
C LEU A 612 2.91 34.73 11.47
N PHE A 613 1.89 35.58 11.56
CA PHE A 613 1.79 36.82 10.79
C PHE A 613 2.98 37.74 11.10
N ASP A 614 3.16 38.13 12.36
CA ASP A 614 4.23 39.04 12.81
C ASP A 614 5.62 38.52 12.43
N LYS A 615 5.81 37.19 12.51
CA LYS A 615 7.06 36.55 12.09
C LYS A 615 7.28 36.66 10.58
N ILE A 616 6.26 36.51 9.75
CA ILE A 616 6.40 36.71 8.30
C ILE A 616 6.70 38.18 7.99
N ILE A 617 6.00 39.11 8.64
CA ILE A 617 6.26 40.56 8.51
C ILE A 617 7.72 40.89 8.83
N MET A 618 8.25 40.36 9.94
CA MET A 618 9.64 40.55 10.34
C MET A 618 10.64 40.04 9.27
N LEU A 619 10.30 38.96 8.55
CA LEU A 619 11.17 38.37 7.53
C LEU A 619 11.14 39.11 6.19
N VAL A 620 10.01 39.72 5.83
CA VAL A 620 9.85 40.46 4.55
C VAL A 620 9.97 41.97 4.69
N GLY A 621 10.04 42.48 5.91
CA GLY A 621 10.27 43.88 6.24
C GLY A 621 8.98 44.71 6.34
N PRO A 622 9.07 45.92 6.91
CA PRO A 622 7.90 46.79 7.13
C PRO A 622 7.25 47.17 5.80
N PHE A 623 5.92 47.17 5.77
CA PHE A 623 5.14 47.63 4.63
C PHE A 623 4.97 49.15 4.67
N ASN A 624 4.83 49.76 3.51
CA ASN A 624 4.49 51.17 3.37
C ASN A 624 3.70 51.39 2.08
N SER A 625 3.12 52.58 1.94
CA SER A 625 2.32 53.00 0.78
C SER A 625 3.04 52.92 -0.59
N LYS A 626 4.37 52.72 -0.63
CA LYS A 626 5.15 52.61 -1.88
C LYS A 626 5.36 51.16 -2.34
N LYS A 627 5.29 50.18 -1.44
CA LYS A 627 5.62 48.77 -1.74
C LYS A 627 4.47 48.01 -2.41
N ARG A 628 4.80 47.21 -3.43
CA ARG A 628 3.90 46.24 -4.08
C ARG A 628 4.12 44.84 -3.52
N LEU A 629 3.03 44.15 -3.18
CA LEU A 629 3.04 42.80 -2.61
C LEU A 629 2.45 41.79 -3.60
N VAL A 630 3.03 40.60 -3.64
CA VAL A 630 2.41 39.41 -4.24
C VAL A 630 2.14 38.40 -3.14
N ASP A 631 0.87 38.01 -2.98
CA ASP A 631 0.44 36.87 -2.18
C ASP A 631 0.15 35.71 -3.13
N PHE A 632 1.10 34.79 -3.24
CA PHE A 632 1.04 33.66 -4.17
C PHE A 632 0.54 32.41 -3.46
N ASP A 633 -0.51 31.81 -4.01
CA ASP A 633 -1.32 30.80 -3.34
C ASP A 633 -2.12 31.37 -2.16
N CYS A 634 -2.79 32.51 -2.40
CA CYS A 634 -3.47 33.29 -1.36
C CYS A 634 -4.66 32.56 -0.71
N ARG A 635 -5.14 31.46 -1.32
CA ARG A 635 -6.34 30.69 -0.94
C ARG A 635 -7.55 31.61 -0.79
N THR A 636 -8.20 31.58 0.37
CA THR A 636 -9.32 32.46 0.72
C THR A 636 -8.90 33.86 1.18
N GLY A 637 -7.64 34.25 0.90
CA GLY A 637 -7.03 35.55 1.18
C GLY A 637 -6.66 35.77 2.63
N VAL A 638 -6.29 34.71 3.36
CA VAL A 638 -6.09 34.74 4.82
C VAL A 638 -4.99 35.73 5.23
N PHE A 639 -3.89 35.79 4.49
CA PHE A 639 -2.80 36.73 4.77
C PHE A 639 -3.21 38.17 4.49
N ILE A 640 -3.89 38.42 3.37
CA ILE A 640 -4.38 39.76 2.99
C ILE A 640 -5.41 40.28 3.99
N LYS A 641 -6.32 39.43 4.47
CA LYS A 641 -7.26 39.76 5.56
C LYS A 641 -6.53 40.33 6.76
N ARG A 642 -5.45 39.66 7.19
CA ARG A 642 -4.67 40.07 8.35
C ARG A 642 -3.90 41.37 8.14
N ILE A 643 -3.42 41.64 6.91
CA ILE A 643 -2.81 42.92 6.55
C ILE A 643 -3.81 44.07 6.74
N VAL A 644 -5.04 43.89 6.26
CA VAL A 644 -6.11 44.90 6.36
C VAL A 644 -6.55 45.08 7.81
N GLU A 645 -6.78 43.99 8.56
CA GLU A 645 -7.12 44.02 9.98
C GLU A 645 -6.07 44.72 10.85
N LYS A 646 -4.78 44.64 10.49
CA LYS A 646 -3.67 45.29 11.19
C LYS A 646 -3.37 46.71 10.70
N GLY A 647 -4.14 47.24 9.75
CA GLY A 647 -3.99 48.62 9.26
C GLY A 647 -2.70 48.89 8.50
N LEU A 648 -2.06 47.88 7.92
CA LEU A 648 -0.76 48.04 7.25
C LEU A 648 -0.91 48.71 5.88
N GLU A 649 -0.07 49.70 5.59
CA GLU A 649 -0.10 50.43 4.32
C GLU A 649 0.59 49.68 3.17
N TYR A 650 0.02 49.78 1.96
CA TYR A 650 0.57 49.20 0.74
C TYR A 650 0.14 49.96 -0.52
N LYS A 651 0.95 49.85 -1.58
CA LYS A 651 0.63 50.41 -2.91
C LYS A 651 -0.42 49.58 -3.64
N GLU A 652 -0.13 48.28 -3.79
CA GLU A 652 -0.92 47.33 -4.58
C GLU A 652 -0.62 45.90 -4.10
N ILE A 653 -1.64 45.06 -3.97
CA ILE A 653 -1.50 43.62 -3.64
C ILE A 653 -1.99 42.80 -4.83
N SER A 654 -1.15 41.90 -5.34
CA SER A 654 -1.55 40.89 -6.32
C SER A 654 -1.81 39.57 -5.62
N ALA A 655 -3.08 39.20 -5.48
CA ALA A 655 -3.53 37.93 -4.92
C ALA A 655 -3.64 36.89 -6.04
N ILE A 656 -2.83 35.84 -5.98
CA ILE A 656 -2.74 34.83 -7.03
C ILE A 656 -3.11 33.47 -6.46
N ASP A 657 -4.02 32.75 -7.11
CA ASP A 657 -4.35 31.38 -6.74
C ASP A 657 -4.70 30.52 -7.97
N THR A 658 -4.63 29.21 -7.78
CA THR A 658 -4.98 28.21 -8.77
C THR A 658 -6.37 27.61 -8.63
N SER A 659 -7.04 27.81 -7.49
CA SER A 659 -8.45 27.45 -7.28
C SER A 659 -9.37 28.64 -7.59
N LYS A 660 -10.30 28.44 -8.52
CA LYS A 660 -11.34 29.41 -8.85
C LYS A 660 -12.32 29.55 -7.68
N ASN A 661 -12.64 28.46 -6.99
CA ASN A 661 -13.56 28.49 -5.84
C ASN A 661 -12.97 29.26 -4.65
N GLU A 662 -11.70 29.04 -4.30
CA GLU A 662 -11.02 29.80 -3.24
C GLU A 662 -10.98 31.29 -3.56
N LEU A 663 -10.67 31.66 -4.82
CA LEU A 663 -10.70 33.05 -5.26
C LEU A 663 -12.10 33.65 -5.28
N ASN A 664 -13.13 32.88 -5.62
CA ASN A 664 -14.51 33.36 -5.58
C ASN A 664 -14.94 33.68 -4.14
N HIS A 665 -14.55 32.83 -3.17
CA HIS A 665 -14.75 33.13 -1.74
C HIS A 665 -13.99 34.38 -1.30
N PHE A 666 -12.74 34.56 -1.76
CA PHE A 666 -11.98 35.76 -1.45
C PHE A 666 -12.58 37.03 -2.08
N LYS A 667 -13.05 36.95 -3.33
CA LYS A 667 -13.76 38.05 -4.01
C LYS A 667 -15.04 38.47 -3.29
N LYS A 668 -15.79 37.52 -2.70
CA LYS A 668 -16.96 37.85 -1.86
C LYS A 668 -16.55 38.68 -0.66
N TYR A 669 -15.45 38.34 0.00
CA TYR A 669 -14.91 39.13 1.10
C TYR A 669 -14.42 40.52 0.65
N LEU A 670 -13.76 40.63 -0.51
CA LEU A 670 -13.33 41.93 -1.06
C LEU A 670 -14.50 42.88 -1.36
N LYS A 671 -15.72 42.38 -1.60
CA LYS A 671 -16.91 43.22 -1.78
C LYS A 671 -17.35 43.89 -0.48
N LEU A 672 -17.05 43.29 0.67
CA LEU A 672 -17.39 43.80 2.01
C LEU A 672 -16.33 44.75 2.55
N MET A 673 -15.22 44.95 1.83
CA MET A 673 -14.07 45.73 2.26
C MET A 673 -14.16 47.17 1.72
N ASP A 674 -13.60 48.13 2.46
CA ASP A 674 -13.56 49.53 2.04
C ASP A 674 -13.04 49.73 0.61
N SER A 675 -13.64 50.71 -0.07
CA SER A 675 -13.38 51.02 -1.47
C SER A 675 -11.88 51.29 -1.75
N LYS A 676 -11.18 51.91 -0.80
CA LYS A 676 -9.73 52.17 -0.84
C LYS A 676 -8.91 50.89 -0.96
N HIS A 677 -9.16 49.90 -0.11
CA HIS A 677 -8.44 48.62 -0.13
C HIS A 677 -8.86 47.76 -1.33
N ARG A 678 -10.15 47.73 -1.64
CA ARG A 678 -10.71 46.97 -2.77
C ARG A 678 -10.09 47.36 -4.12
N LYS A 679 -9.85 48.65 -4.37
CA LYS A 679 -9.20 49.12 -5.62
C LYS A 679 -7.71 48.75 -5.71
N ARG A 680 -7.03 48.58 -4.57
CA ARG A 680 -5.59 48.28 -4.49
C ARG A 680 -5.28 46.77 -4.50
N ILE A 681 -6.27 45.90 -4.35
CA ILE A 681 -6.10 44.44 -4.37
C ILE A 681 -6.55 43.88 -5.73
N LYS A 682 -5.62 43.29 -6.47
CA LYS A 682 -5.88 42.64 -7.76
C LYS A 682 -5.84 41.13 -7.63
N VAL A 683 -6.92 40.47 -8.06
CA VAL A 683 -7.07 39.02 -7.98
C VAL A 683 -6.81 38.37 -9.32
N HIS A 684 -5.87 37.42 -9.37
CA HIS A 684 -5.46 36.72 -10.59
C HIS A 684 -5.66 35.20 -10.44
N TYR A 685 -6.56 34.64 -11.25
CA TYR A 685 -6.71 33.19 -11.39
C TYR A 685 -5.69 32.62 -12.38
N ARG A 686 -5.07 31.49 -12.03
CA ARG A 686 -4.14 30.78 -12.90
C ARG A 686 -4.35 29.27 -12.84
N LYS A 687 -4.52 28.63 -14.01
CA LYS A 687 -4.56 27.17 -14.13
C LYS A 687 -3.23 26.47 -13.82
N SER A 688 -2.13 27.20 -13.63
CA SER A 688 -0.82 26.62 -13.35
C SER A 688 -0.03 27.48 -12.37
N TRP A 689 0.94 26.86 -11.70
CA TRP A 689 1.84 27.51 -10.75
C TRP A 689 2.92 28.40 -11.39
N LYS A 690 2.80 28.76 -12.68
CA LYS A 690 3.73 29.64 -13.36
C LYS A 690 3.41 31.11 -13.07
N LEU A 691 4.41 31.90 -12.68
CA LEU A 691 4.29 33.36 -12.62
C LEU A 691 4.17 33.93 -14.04
N SER A 692 3.04 34.57 -14.33
CA SER A 692 2.74 35.17 -15.64
C SER A 692 3.42 36.52 -15.83
N SER A 693 3.71 36.87 -17.09
CA SER A 693 4.19 38.21 -17.46
C SER A 693 3.25 39.36 -17.10
N LYS A 694 1.95 39.07 -16.93
CA LYS A 694 0.93 40.06 -16.54
C LYS A 694 1.01 40.47 -15.05
N VAL A 695 1.77 39.74 -14.22
CA VAL A 695 2.01 40.12 -12.82
C VAL A 695 3.13 41.15 -12.79
N LYS A 696 2.82 42.35 -12.26
CA LYS A 696 3.80 43.43 -12.10
C LYS A 696 4.93 42.99 -11.17
N LYS A 697 6.10 43.62 -11.32
CA LYS A 697 7.20 43.40 -10.39
C LYS A 697 6.81 43.84 -8.97
N SER A 698 7.29 43.11 -7.98
CA SER A 698 6.93 43.25 -6.57
C SER A 698 8.15 43.50 -5.69
N ASP A 699 7.92 44.22 -4.59
CA ASP A 699 8.91 44.50 -3.56
C ASP A 699 8.85 43.45 -2.44
N VAL A 700 7.69 42.82 -2.28
CA VAL A 700 7.46 41.72 -1.34
C VAL A 700 6.74 40.56 -2.02
N PHE A 701 7.22 39.34 -1.79
CA PHE A 701 6.58 38.11 -2.25
C PHE A 701 6.38 37.14 -1.09
N VAL A 702 5.13 36.75 -0.83
CA VAL A 702 4.77 35.78 0.21
C VAL A 702 4.04 34.61 -0.43
N SER A 703 4.31 33.40 0.07
CA SER A 703 3.70 32.18 -0.44
C SER A 703 3.56 31.12 0.64
N PHE A 704 2.44 30.38 0.62
CA PHE A 704 2.08 29.39 1.63
C PHE A 704 2.00 27.98 1.04
N ASN A 705 2.86 27.06 1.50
CA ASN A 705 2.97 25.66 1.07
C ASN A 705 3.26 25.43 -0.44
N THR A 706 3.45 26.48 -1.22
CA THR A 706 3.38 26.40 -2.68
C THR A 706 4.58 25.69 -3.30
N LEU A 707 5.78 25.88 -2.75
CA LEU A 707 6.99 25.14 -3.18
C LEU A 707 6.83 23.62 -3.08
N GLY A 708 5.94 23.16 -2.19
CA GLY A 708 5.59 21.76 -2.04
C GLY A 708 4.96 21.16 -3.30
N TYR A 709 4.23 21.95 -4.10
CA TYR A 709 3.42 21.50 -5.23
C TYR A 709 3.99 21.84 -6.61
N ILE A 710 5.01 22.71 -6.67
CA ILE A 710 5.60 23.17 -7.94
C ILE A 710 6.45 22.05 -8.56
N GLU A 711 6.06 21.55 -9.73
CA GLU A 711 6.79 20.47 -10.42
C GLU A 711 8.24 20.86 -10.80
N ASN A 712 8.41 22.05 -11.39
CA ASN A 712 9.70 22.54 -11.85
C ASN A 712 10.14 23.75 -11.01
N LEU A 713 10.66 23.44 -9.83
CA LEU A 713 11.23 24.40 -8.88
C LEU A 713 12.28 25.33 -9.52
N PRO A 714 13.30 24.83 -10.26
CA PRO A 714 14.29 25.71 -10.90
C PRO A 714 13.67 26.74 -11.86
N LEU A 715 12.75 26.33 -12.72
CA LEU A 715 12.08 27.23 -13.67
C LEU A 715 11.21 28.27 -12.94
N PHE A 716 10.47 27.82 -11.93
CA PHE A 716 9.66 28.72 -11.09
C PHE A 716 10.53 29.79 -10.42
N LEU A 717 11.66 29.41 -9.84
CA LEU A 717 12.56 30.34 -9.15
C LEU A 717 13.19 31.36 -10.13
N LYS A 718 13.51 30.95 -11.37
CA LYS A 718 13.93 31.89 -12.42
C LYS A 718 12.86 32.92 -12.74
N HIS A 719 11.60 32.49 -12.90
CA HIS A 719 10.48 33.41 -13.13
C HIS A 719 10.20 34.30 -11.92
N LEU A 720 10.34 33.77 -10.70
CA LEU A 720 10.23 34.55 -9.47
C LEU A 720 11.24 35.69 -9.46
N LYS A 721 12.52 35.41 -9.72
CA LYS A 721 13.58 36.44 -9.80
C LYS A 721 13.23 37.56 -10.79
N GLN A 722 12.72 37.22 -11.97
CA GLN A 722 12.31 38.22 -12.97
C GLN A 722 11.15 39.13 -12.51
N ARG A 723 10.36 38.68 -11.52
CA ARG A 723 9.19 39.39 -10.97
C ARG A 723 9.48 40.09 -9.65
N LEU A 724 10.70 39.98 -9.14
CA LEU A 724 11.16 40.70 -7.96
C LEU A 724 11.92 41.95 -8.39
N ASN A 725 11.64 43.09 -7.76
CA ASN A 725 12.47 44.28 -7.91
C ASN A 725 13.87 44.05 -7.28
N LYS A 726 14.82 44.95 -7.57
CA LYS A 726 16.10 44.97 -6.84
C LYS A 726 15.82 45.20 -5.35
N ASN A 727 16.50 44.48 -4.47
CA ASN A 727 16.31 44.45 -3.02
C ASN A 727 14.94 43.93 -2.54
N ALA A 728 14.09 43.42 -3.43
CA ALA A 728 12.80 42.86 -3.03
C ALA A 728 12.98 41.64 -2.12
N LYS A 729 12.09 41.51 -1.13
CA LYS A 729 12.12 40.44 -0.13
C LYS A 729 11.11 39.36 -0.47
N PHE A 730 11.43 38.12 -0.15
CA PHE A 730 10.49 37.00 -0.30
C PHE A 730 10.45 36.12 0.94
N CYS A 731 9.32 35.48 1.18
CA CYS A 731 9.15 34.47 2.22
C CYS A 731 8.18 33.36 1.75
N PHE A 732 8.67 32.13 1.75
CA PHE A 732 7.87 30.91 1.61
C PHE A 732 7.71 30.27 2.98
N TYR A 733 6.46 30.13 3.42
CA TYR A 733 6.11 29.38 4.62
C TYR A 733 5.57 28.01 4.23
N ILE A 734 6.20 26.95 4.73
CA ILE A 734 5.80 25.57 4.48
C ILE A 734 5.50 24.90 5.81
N LYS A 735 4.33 24.29 5.91
CA LYS A 735 3.87 23.53 7.06
C LYS A 735 3.68 22.07 6.66
N ASN A 736 4.68 21.25 6.94
CA ASN A 736 4.59 19.81 6.76
C ASN A 736 4.00 19.16 8.02
N HIS A 737 3.18 18.15 7.85
CA HIS A 737 2.77 17.24 8.91
C HIS A 737 2.55 15.86 8.30
N VAL A 738 2.37 14.82 9.14
CA VAL A 738 2.22 13.43 8.67
C VAL A 738 1.15 13.29 7.58
N LEU A 739 0.04 14.03 7.70
CA LEU A 739 -1.08 14.02 6.74
C LEU A 739 -0.95 15.06 5.61
N ASN A 740 -0.02 16.03 5.68
CA ASN A 740 0.17 17.01 4.60
C ASN A 740 1.23 16.51 3.63
N VAL A 741 0.73 15.88 2.59
CA VAL A 741 1.53 15.22 1.57
C VAL A 741 1.76 16.22 0.44
N THR A 742 2.96 16.78 0.38
CA THR A 742 3.37 17.64 -0.72
C THR A 742 4.41 16.93 -1.59
N PRO A 743 4.28 16.99 -2.93
CA PRO A 743 5.21 16.33 -3.86
C PRO A 743 6.70 16.59 -3.62
N ASN A 744 7.05 17.75 -3.06
CA ASN A 744 8.42 18.19 -2.85
C ASN A 744 8.83 18.24 -1.36
N ALA A 745 8.09 17.60 -0.45
CA ALA A 745 8.38 17.63 0.99
C ALA A 745 9.86 17.29 1.31
N LEU A 746 10.40 16.23 0.69
CA LEU A 746 11.80 15.81 0.88
C LEU A 746 12.82 16.85 0.37
N ILE A 747 12.46 17.66 -0.63
CA ILE A 747 13.33 18.72 -1.15
C ILE A 747 13.29 19.91 -0.19
N THR A 748 12.10 20.34 0.22
CA THR A 748 11.89 21.53 1.06
C THR A 748 12.40 21.34 2.49
N GLU A 749 12.45 20.10 2.99
CA GLU A 749 13.04 19.75 4.29
C GLU A 749 14.59 19.73 4.29
N ASN A 750 15.23 19.72 3.11
CA ASN A 750 16.69 19.67 3.00
C ASN A 750 17.27 21.07 2.76
N GLU A 751 17.82 21.67 3.82
CA GLU A 751 18.41 23.02 3.80
C GLU A 751 19.44 23.20 2.69
N LYS A 752 20.40 22.29 2.54
CA LYS A 752 21.47 22.40 1.53
C LYS A 752 20.89 22.41 0.12
N LYS A 753 19.93 21.52 -0.17
CA LYS A 753 19.26 21.47 -1.48
C LYS A 753 18.47 22.74 -1.76
N VAL A 754 17.73 23.26 -0.78
CA VAL A 754 16.99 24.52 -0.91
C VAL A 754 17.93 25.69 -1.17
N LYS A 755 18.98 25.84 -0.36
CA LYS A 755 19.98 26.91 -0.52
C LYS A 755 20.60 26.88 -1.92
N ASN A 756 20.99 25.70 -2.41
CA ASN A 756 21.53 25.53 -3.76
C ASN A 756 20.52 25.88 -4.86
N LEU A 757 19.25 25.46 -4.74
CA LEU A 757 18.21 25.77 -5.72
C LEU A 757 18.00 27.28 -5.90
N PHE A 758 17.92 28.03 -4.79
CA PHE A 758 17.75 29.48 -4.82
C PHE A 758 19.01 30.21 -5.27
N LYS A 759 20.20 29.76 -4.81
CA LYS A 759 21.48 30.32 -5.26
C LYS A 759 21.65 30.17 -6.77
N ASN A 760 21.32 29.01 -7.34
CA ASN A 760 21.37 28.76 -8.79
C ASN A 760 20.36 29.61 -9.58
N ALA A 761 19.26 30.03 -8.95
CA ALA A 761 18.33 31.00 -9.52
C ALA A 761 18.81 32.45 -9.37
N GLY A 762 19.93 32.68 -8.67
CA GLY A 762 20.49 34.00 -8.40
C GLY A 762 19.73 34.79 -7.32
N LEU A 763 19.16 34.10 -6.32
CA LEU A 763 18.48 34.69 -5.17
C LEU A 763 19.28 34.41 -3.89
N LYS A 764 19.44 35.41 -3.02
CA LYS A 764 20.01 35.23 -1.68
C LYS A 764 18.94 34.63 -0.79
N VAL A 765 19.23 33.50 -0.12
CA VAL A 765 18.24 32.77 0.68
C VAL A 765 18.77 32.36 2.05
N ASN A 766 17.89 32.44 3.03
CA ASN A 766 18.02 31.93 4.37
C ASN A 766 16.97 30.83 4.62
N TYR A 767 17.28 29.92 5.53
CA TYR A 767 16.45 28.76 5.84
C TYR A 767 16.27 28.66 7.35
N LYS A 768 15.05 28.49 7.82
CA LYS A 768 14.74 28.24 9.24
C LYS A 768 13.72 27.13 9.36
N ARG A 769 14.05 26.05 10.06
CA ARG A 769 13.18 24.90 10.30
C ARG A 769 12.92 24.75 11.79
N LYS A 770 11.66 24.52 12.15
CA LYS A 770 11.22 24.16 13.51
C LYS A 770 10.55 22.80 13.46
N LYS A 771 11.21 21.79 14.03
CA LYS A 771 10.72 20.41 14.08
C LYS A 771 9.97 20.16 15.38
N ARG A 772 8.79 19.54 15.29
CA ARG A 772 8.03 18.93 16.39
C ARG A 772 7.67 17.51 15.96
N MET A 773 7.38 16.62 16.92
CA MET A 773 7.25 15.16 16.71
C MET A 773 6.51 14.76 15.41
N PHE A 774 5.37 15.40 15.10
CA PHE A 774 4.57 15.12 13.88
C PHE A 774 4.34 16.33 12.96
N LYS A 775 4.98 17.48 13.23
CA LYS A 775 4.75 18.75 12.53
C LYS A 775 6.06 19.48 12.31
N GLU A 776 6.24 20.02 11.11
CA GLU A 776 7.40 20.83 10.76
C GLU A 776 6.97 22.14 10.13
N GLU A 777 7.57 23.24 10.62
CA GLU A 777 7.40 24.57 10.08
C GLU A 777 8.72 25.02 9.47
N ILE A 778 8.69 25.38 8.19
CA ILE A 778 9.86 25.76 7.40
C ILE A 778 9.62 27.16 6.83
N PHE A 779 10.57 28.05 7.06
CA PHE A 779 10.62 29.39 6.49
C PHE A 779 11.81 29.47 5.54
N ILE A 780 11.53 29.74 4.27
CA ILE A 780 12.54 29.98 3.23
C ILE A 780 12.39 31.44 2.80
N TYR A 781 13.33 32.30 3.17
CA TYR A 781 13.17 33.74 3.00
C TYR A 781 14.48 34.38 2.53
N GLY A 782 14.42 35.56 1.92
CA GLY A 782 15.60 36.14 1.32
C GLY A 782 15.35 37.41 0.52
N SER A 783 16.32 37.76 -0.32
CA SER A 783 16.27 38.93 -1.19
C SER A 783 16.75 38.67 -2.61
N ASN A 784 16.22 39.47 -3.54
CA ASN A 784 16.75 39.61 -4.89
C ASN A 784 17.80 40.73 -4.90
N ASN A 785 19.07 40.39 -5.11
CA ASN A 785 20.17 41.36 -5.14
C ASN A 785 20.26 42.06 -6.50
#